data_AF-A0A336KMM2-F1
#
_entry.id   AF-A0A336KMM2-F1
#
_cell.length_a   1.000
_cell.length_b   1.000
_cell.length_c   1.000
_cell.angle_alpha   90.00
_cell.angle_beta   90.00
_cell.angle_gamma   90.00
#
_symmetry.space_group_name_H-M   'P 1'
#
loop_
_entity.id
_entity.type
_entity.pdbx_description
1 polymer ?
#
loop_
_entity_poly.entity_id
_entity_poly.type
_entity_poly.pdbx_seq_one_letter_code
_entity_poly.pdbx_strand_id
1 'polypeptide(L)'
;MPAHPRRTTELLSSTDRTSERKSRIALPIRRTTQIGVSATKRAQSSDRYSTRGNSLLPPPVSTAKKVRSLSQTPLQFQTPTTPGNLTPLSNSYLQSADKRGPIEDKLFIHQEAARITNFAICHNLPGFGKDTKLRDVTCKQFTGLVEYMLEALMGNRQPLSGIDNIVKALHTLDYPYTINKSWLKTPTAGHVFNHVVLMLGWLLNLVDPPLMPGGETELDDFECINNLVHDAEFPTIIYQKHFMTKARNGFKLWDLQKDDEFSALNQELVDLYISQTTHGTIKNLKQLDNEIVALETELKKLQTVPEPSSELTEHHDQLEKELRDLKRALEGKQQIIQQLKQTLATDKSIYENEKKILKQREAEIERLRSQIQTQSMSKDDLKQLIQENHILRQTIETEMKNIEKIEDENSSAPIEISRLVKTKVQKVNELNQKLFKLAKEFDASVINFNPSDYEVDSTSSDIKSQLKMVKDAFSIIKQMLQETNENYKLNIINVASEIDELKAKLEQAEKKLKKIDEKTSIEIKNQNQVLSDLVKKFNEYDETNNKKRNEQDQLKKRISMVEAMIETEKIANNHVEEEKQIMMKKFLEEQQVMLADLRKNSTELDQKLEYYRRMKVDLKNLLVQKQKDVKGLLDKCMANKN
;
A
#
# COMPACT_ATOMS: atom_id res chain seq x y z
N MET A 1 31.10 68.61 -14.69
CA MET A 1 32.50 68.55 -15.20
C MET A 1 32.83 67.10 -15.52
N PRO A 2 33.63 66.79 -16.57
CA PRO A 2 33.67 65.45 -17.18
C PRO A 2 35.01 64.71 -17.10
N ALA A 3 35.01 63.40 -17.37
CA ALA A 3 36.18 62.63 -17.84
C ALA A 3 35.78 61.38 -18.67
N HIS A 4 36.06 61.42 -19.97
CA HIS A 4 36.14 60.30 -20.93
C HIS A 4 37.64 60.09 -21.32
N PRO A 5 38.09 59.10 -22.13
CA PRO A 5 37.42 58.19 -23.09
C PRO A 5 37.71 56.69 -22.75
N ARG A 6 37.89 55.65 -23.59
CA ARG A 6 37.95 55.33 -25.06
C ARG A 6 37.62 53.81 -25.14
N ARG A 7 36.91 53.19 -26.09
CA ARG A 7 36.61 53.30 -27.54
C ARG A 7 37.64 52.68 -28.52
N THR A 8 37.36 51.44 -28.92
CA THR A 8 37.57 50.79 -30.25
C THR A 8 36.52 49.66 -30.36
N THR A 9 35.53 49.64 -31.27
CA THR A 9 35.57 49.32 -32.72
C THR A 9 36.14 47.92 -33.00
N GLU A 10 35.33 46.88 -33.21
CA GLU A 10 34.51 46.56 -34.41
C GLU A 10 35.26 45.77 -35.49
N LEU A 11 34.72 44.60 -35.86
CA LEU A 11 34.75 44.09 -37.24
C LEU A 11 33.66 43.02 -37.43
N LEU A 12 32.71 43.30 -38.31
CA LEU A 12 31.73 42.33 -38.82
C LEU A 12 32.17 41.86 -40.22
N SER A 13 31.96 40.59 -40.52
CA SER A 13 31.67 40.16 -41.90
C SER A 13 30.72 38.96 -41.86
N SER A 14 29.80 38.91 -42.82
CA SER A 14 28.79 37.87 -42.96
C SER A 14 28.79 37.38 -44.40
N THR A 15 28.54 36.08 -44.60
CA THR A 15 28.05 35.54 -45.87
C THR A 15 27.37 34.19 -45.67
N ASP A 16 26.05 34.19 -45.62
CA ASP A 16 25.26 33.00 -45.98
C ASP A 16 25.36 32.77 -47.50
N ARG A 17 25.55 31.51 -47.93
CA ARG A 17 24.49 30.74 -48.62
C ARG A 17 24.96 29.39 -49.20
N THR A 18 24.21 28.35 -48.83
CA THR A 18 23.80 27.19 -49.65
C THR A 18 24.77 26.53 -50.64
N SER A 19 25.06 25.24 -50.41
CA SER A 19 24.88 24.23 -51.47
C SER A 19 24.48 22.88 -50.88
N GLU A 20 23.54 22.17 -51.52
CA GLU A 20 23.28 20.76 -51.22
C GLU A 20 24.43 19.89 -51.73
N ARG A 21 24.88 18.89 -50.95
CA ARG A 21 25.53 17.71 -51.53
C ARG A 21 25.03 16.41 -50.91
N LYS A 22 24.38 15.61 -51.74
CA LYS A 22 23.83 14.29 -51.41
C LYS A 22 24.92 13.23 -51.57
N SER A 23 25.33 12.59 -50.47
CA SER A 23 26.22 11.42 -50.52
C SER A 23 26.07 10.51 -49.31
N ARG A 24 25.14 9.55 -49.39
CA ARG A 24 25.25 8.29 -48.65
C ARG A 24 25.10 7.12 -49.62
N ILE A 25 26.04 6.19 -49.49
CA ILE A 25 26.22 5.03 -50.36
C ILE A 25 25.11 4.01 -50.09
N ALA A 26 24.53 3.45 -51.14
CA ALA A 26 23.60 2.33 -51.05
C ALA A 26 24.35 1.00 -51.21
N LEU A 27 23.91 -0.04 -50.49
CA LEU A 27 24.07 -1.50 -50.70
C LEU A 27 23.81 -2.22 -49.34
N PRO A 28 23.34 -3.48 -49.32
CA PRO A 28 22.32 -4.09 -50.17
C PRO A 28 21.15 -4.69 -49.35
N ILE A 29 19.98 -4.84 -49.96
CA ILE A 29 18.87 -5.61 -49.38
C ILE A 29 19.20 -7.10 -49.49
N ARG A 30 19.30 -7.82 -48.36
CA ARG A 30 19.23 -9.29 -48.33
C ARG A 30 17.85 -9.74 -47.87
N ARG A 31 17.11 -10.40 -48.77
CA ARG A 31 15.95 -11.22 -48.42
C ARG A 31 16.45 -12.50 -47.74
N THR A 32 15.84 -12.88 -46.63
CA THR A 32 15.97 -14.24 -46.06
C THR A 32 14.67 -14.99 -46.26
N THR A 33 14.70 -16.00 -47.14
CA THR A 33 13.61 -16.96 -47.30
C THR A 33 13.56 -17.94 -46.14
N GLN A 34 12.39 -18.58 -45.97
CA GLN A 34 12.17 -19.64 -44.98
C GLN A 34 12.89 -20.96 -45.37
N ILE A 35 12.67 -22.00 -44.55
CA ILE A 35 13.25 -23.37 -44.62
C ILE A 35 14.66 -23.44 -44.01
N GLY A 36 14.97 -24.32 -43.03
CA GLY A 36 14.06 -25.18 -42.23
C GLY A 36 14.76 -26.36 -41.55
N VAL A 37 14.05 -26.99 -40.61
CA VAL A 37 14.26 -28.35 -40.05
C VAL A 37 15.37 -28.54 -38.97
N SER A 38 14.90 -28.98 -37.79
CA SER A 38 15.58 -29.75 -36.71
C SER A 38 16.85 -29.24 -36.00
N ALA A 39 16.79 -29.19 -34.66
CA ALA A 39 17.69 -29.98 -33.80
C ALA A 39 17.18 -30.13 -32.33
N THR A 40 17.37 -31.34 -31.78
CA THR A 40 17.65 -31.69 -30.36
C THR A 40 16.92 -31.01 -29.17
N LYS A 41 16.15 -31.85 -28.45
CA LYS A 41 16.36 -32.26 -27.04
C LYS A 41 16.87 -31.20 -26.03
N ARG A 42 16.06 -30.88 -25.02
CA ARG A 42 16.52 -30.24 -23.77
C ARG A 42 17.47 -31.17 -23.00
N ALA A 43 18.70 -30.71 -22.76
CA ALA A 43 19.51 -31.14 -21.60
C ALA A 43 18.83 -30.63 -20.32
N GLN A 44 18.60 -31.47 -19.30
CA GLN A 44 19.51 -31.64 -18.16
C GLN A 44 19.97 -30.34 -17.51
N SER A 45 19.28 -29.92 -16.44
CA SER A 45 19.90 -29.20 -15.33
C SER A 45 20.45 -30.24 -14.34
N SER A 46 21.76 -30.49 -14.37
CA SER A 46 22.43 -31.29 -13.36
C SER A 46 22.95 -30.37 -12.26
N ASP A 47 22.42 -30.49 -11.04
CA ASP A 47 23.19 -30.17 -9.85
C ASP A 47 22.96 -31.20 -8.74
N ARG A 48 24.07 -31.56 -8.11
CA ARG A 48 24.18 -32.38 -6.89
C ARG A 48 24.69 -31.41 -5.82
N TYR A 49 24.37 -31.49 -4.53
CA TYR A 49 24.35 -32.65 -3.64
C TYR A 49 23.23 -32.46 -2.58
N SER A 50 22.61 -33.52 -2.02
CA SER A 50 23.07 -34.31 -0.85
C SER A 50 23.43 -33.43 0.37
N THR A 51 22.93 -33.68 1.59
CA THR A 51 22.72 -35.00 2.22
C THR A 51 21.47 -35.11 3.12
N ARG A 52 20.96 -36.36 3.26
CA ARG A 52 20.32 -37.01 4.45
C ARG A 52 19.52 -36.14 5.44
N GLY A 53 18.24 -36.41 5.77
CA GLY A 53 17.36 -37.53 5.42
C GLY A 53 17.46 -38.74 6.36
N ASN A 54 16.37 -39.04 7.08
CA ASN A 54 16.02 -40.37 7.57
C ASN A 54 14.49 -40.55 7.53
N SER A 55 13.98 -41.79 7.46
CA SER A 55 12.59 -42.12 7.09
C SER A 55 11.79 -42.78 8.21
N LEU A 56 10.45 -42.71 8.16
CA LEU A 56 9.54 -43.84 8.44
C LEU A 56 8.06 -43.54 8.04
N LEU A 57 7.71 -43.91 6.79
CA LEU A 57 6.59 -44.78 6.31
C LEU A 57 5.18 -44.83 7.00
N PRO A 58 4.09 -45.16 6.26
CA PRO A 58 2.96 -44.22 6.14
C PRO A 58 1.52 -44.80 6.36
N PRO A 59 0.47 -44.69 5.50
CA PRO A 59 -0.94 -44.58 5.94
C PRO A 59 -1.74 -45.91 5.90
N PRO A 60 -3.07 -45.88 6.15
CA PRO A 60 -3.99 -46.17 5.02
C PRO A 60 -5.31 -45.34 5.01
N VAL A 61 -6.26 -45.75 4.17
CA VAL A 61 -7.46 -45.01 3.73
C VAL A 61 -8.73 -45.88 3.79
N SER A 62 -9.87 -45.28 4.18
CA SER A 62 -11.29 -45.64 3.90
C SER A 62 -11.77 -47.11 3.86
N THR A 63 -12.90 -47.39 4.52
CA THR A 63 -14.10 -47.97 3.86
C THR A 63 -15.32 -48.01 4.80
N ALA A 64 -16.52 -48.24 4.25
CA ALA A 64 -17.78 -48.38 4.99
C ALA A 64 -18.60 -49.60 4.50
N LYS A 65 -19.38 -50.27 5.38
CA LYS A 65 -20.60 -51.05 5.03
C LYS A 65 -21.40 -51.63 6.23
N LYS A 66 -22.63 -51.13 6.38
CA LYS A 66 -23.92 -51.84 6.59
C LYS A 66 -24.02 -53.26 7.25
N VAL A 67 -24.79 -53.30 8.36
CA VAL A 67 -26.09 -54.06 8.56
C VAL A 67 -26.13 -55.56 8.97
N ARG A 68 -27.21 -55.90 9.74
CA ARG A 68 -27.81 -57.23 10.12
C ARG A 68 -27.20 -57.99 11.33
N SER A 69 -27.93 -58.81 12.13
CA SER A 69 -29.38 -58.92 12.51
C SER A 69 -29.64 -60.11 13.46
N LEU A 70 -30.88 -60.26 14.00
CA LEU A 70 -31.46 -61.40 14.76
C LEU A 70 -31.11 -61.44 16.29
N SER A 71 -31.90 -62.01 17.22
CA SER A 71 -33.13 -62.85 17.14
C SER A 71 -34.07 -62.76 18.37
N GLN A 72 -35.40 -62.68 18.12
CA GLN A 72 -36.55 -63.31 18.81
C GLN A 72 -36.88 -63.10 20.33
N THR A 73 -38.14 -63.45 20.65
CA THR A 73 -38.99 -63.24 21.87
C THR A 73 -39.03 -64.52 22.77
N PRO A 74 -39.87 -64.73 23.84
CA PRO A 74 -41.09 -64.01 24.32
C PRO A 74 -41.34 -63.96 25.88
N LEU A 75 -42.59 -63.59 26.28
CA LEU A 75 -43.25 -63.77 27.60
C LEU A 75 -42.72 -62.95 28.82
N GLN A 76 -43.37 -62.88 29.99
CA GLN A 76 -44.77 -62.53 30.37
C GLN A 76 -44.84 -62.40 31.93
N PHE A 77 -45.96 -61.89 32.48
CA PHE A 77 -46.42 -61.98 33.90
C PHE A 77 -45.74 -61.18 35.05
N GLN A 78 -46.60 -60.35 35.67
CA GLN A 78 -46.83 -60.13 37.11
C GLN A 78 -45.84 -59.38 38.04
N THR A 79 -46.49 -58.70 38.99
CA THR A 79 -46.00 -57.93 40.15
C THR A 79 -45.30 -58.77 41.22
N PRO A 80 -44.49 -58.14 42.08
CA PRO A 80 -45.01 -57.89 43.43
C PRO A 80 -44.75 -56.48 44.00
N THR A 81 -45.53 -56.19 45.06
CA THR A 81 -45.45 -55.08 46.02
C THR A 81 -44.11 -55.05 46.80
N THR A 82 -43.72 -54.05 47.62
CA THR A 82 -44.48 -53.09 48.48
C THR A 82 -43.64 -51.79 48.73
N PRO A 83 -43.83 -50.90 49.75
CA PRO A 83 -43.86 -49.44 49.52
C PRO A 83 -42.63 -48.64 50.01
N GLY A 84 -42.58 -47.34 49.68
CA GLY A 84 -41.57 -46.40 50.17
C GLY A 84 -41.96 -44.91 50.08
N ASN A 85 -42.69 -44.43 51.09
CA ASN A 85 -42.84 -43.02 51.51
C ASN A 85 -42.81 -41.91 50.43
N LEU A 86 -43.97 -41.66 49.80
CA LEU A 86 -44.34 -40.30 49.38
C LEU A 86 -45.27 -39.71 50.44
N THR A 87 -44.83 -38.68 51.15
CA THR A 87 -45.67 -37.92 52.10
C THR A 87 -46.50 -36.88 51.34
N PRO A 88 -47.84 -36.97 51.29
CA PRO A 88 -48.65 -35.87 50.80
C PRO A 88 -48.57 -34.71 51.81
N LEU A 89 -48.33 -33.48 51.34
CA LEU A 89 -48.36 -32.32 52.24
C LEU A 89 -49.78 -32.11 52.77
N SER A 90 -49.88 -31.88 54.08
CA SER A 90 -51.16 -31.89 54.80
C SER A 90 -51.94 -30.60 54.57
N ASN A 91 -53.14 -30.73 53.98
CA ASN A 91 -54.11 -29.65 53.91
C ASN A 91 -54.83 -29.55 55.27
N SER A 92 -54.13 -28.98 56.25
CA SER A 92 -54.35 -29.13 57.71
C SER A 92 -55.66 -28.54 58.26
N TYR A 93 -56.50 -27.94 57.42
CA TYR A 93 -57.82 -27.42 57.79
C TYR A 93 -59.01 -28.30 57.35
N LEU A 94 -58.80 -29.39 56.61
CA LEU A 94 -59.88 -30.24 56.09
C LEU A 94 -59.72 -31.76 56.35
N GLN A 95 -58.71 -32.20 57.13
CA GLN A 95 -58.55 -33.61 57.50
C GLN A 95 -58.28 -33.83 59.00
N SER A 96 -59.27 -33.49 59.82
CA SER A 96 -59.32 -33.89 61.23
C SER A 96 -60.77 -34.05 61.71
N ALA A 97 -61.48 -35.03 61.14
CA ALA A 97 -62.81 -35.47 61.61
C ALA A 97 -62.72 -36.30 62.91
N ASP A 98 -61.91 -35.85 63.87
CA ASP A 98 -61.72 -36.44 65.19
C ASP A 98 -62.30 -35.52 66.28
N LYS A 99 -62.70 -36.08 67.42
CA LYS A 99 -63.85 -35.61 68.20
C LYS A 99 -63.54 -34.51 69.23
N ARG A 100 -62.65 -33.57 68.88
CA ARG A 100 -62.48 -32.26 69.54
C ARG A 100 -62.09 -31.23 68.49
N GLY A 101 -63.00 -30.31 68.18
CA GLY A 101 -62.73 -29.27 67.18
C GLY A 101 -61.75 -28.19 67.71
N PRO A 102 -61.09 -27.42 66.82
CA PRO A 102 -60.16 -26.34 67.22
C PRO A 102 -60.78 -25.28 68.16
N ILE A 103 -62.11 -25.21 68.22
CA ILE A 103 -62.89 -24.37 69.14
C ILE A 103 -62.65 -24.76 70.61
N GLU A 104 -62.40 -26.03 70.91
CA GLU A 104 -62.27 -26.57 72.27
C GLU A 104 -60.85 -26.51 72.82
N ASP A 105 -59.83 -26.41 71.96
CA ASP A 105 -58.44 -26.29 72.38
C ASP A 105 -58.13 -24.86 72.86
N LYS A 106 -58.03 -24.73 74.18
CA LYS A 106 -57.73 -23.46 74.87
C LYS A 106 -56.31 -22.96 74.58
N LEU A 107 -55.35 -23.81 74.23
CA LEU A 107 -53.99 -23.40 73.88
C LEU A 107 -53.96 -22.85 72.46
N PHE A 108 -54.56 -23.57 71.50
CA PHE A 108 -54.71 -23.10 70.13
C PHE A 108 -55.43 -21.75 70.06
N ILE A 109 -56.61 -21.62 70.68
CA ILE A 109 -57.38 -20.36 70.71
C ILE A 109 -56.60 -19.23 71.42
N HIS A 110 -55.74 -19.54 72.39
CA HIS A 110 -54.91 -18.52 73.04
C HIS A 110 -53.76 -18.04 72.15
N GLN A 111 -53.06 -18.96 71.47
CA GLN A 111 -52.01 -18.65 70.50
C GLN A 111 -52.56 -17.86 69.31
N GLU A 112 -53.70 -18.28 68.76
CA GLU A 112 -54.32 -17.63 67.61
C GLU A 112 -54.83 -16.23 67.97
N ALA A 113 -55.46 -16.06 69.13
CA ALA A 113 -55.84 -14.74 69.63
C ALA A 113 -54.63 -13.81 69.82
N ALA A 114 -53.45 -14.34 70.22
CA ALA A 114 -52.22 -13.56 70.30
C ALA A 114 -51.66 -13.20 68.91
N ARG A 115 -51.69 -14.12 67.94
CA ARG A 115 -51.27 -13.86 66.54
C ARG A 115 -52.09 -12.72 65.91
N ILE A 116 -53.41 -12.78 66.05
CA ILE A 116 -54.34 -11.74 65.59
C ILE A 116 -54.10 -10.40 66.31
N THR A 117 -53.82 -10.43 67.61
CA THR A 117 -53.48 -9.21 68.38
C THR A 117 -52.19 -8.57 67.86
N ASN A 118 -51.15 -9.37 67.61
CA ASN A 118 -49.87 -8.90 67.09
C ASN A 118 -50.01 -8.29 65.70
N PHE A 119 -50.75 -8.93 64.79
CA PHE A 119 -51.07 -8.37 63.47
C PHE A 119 -51.72 -6.98 63.58
N ALA A 120 -52.74 -6.84 64.44
CA ALA A 120 -53.43 -5.57 64.64
C ALA A 120 -52.52 -4.44 65.18
N ILE A 121 -51.53 -4.78 66.02
CA ILE A 121 -50.52 -3.85 66.52
C ILE A 121 -49.50 -3.49 65.42
N CYS A 122 -49.00 -4.47 64.68
CA CYS A 122 -48.05 -4.26 63.57
C CYS A 122 -48.64 -3.38 62.46
N HIS A 123 -49.92 -3.56 62.15
CA HIS A 123 -50.66 -2.73 61.19
C HIS A 123 -51.19 -1.41 61.80
N ASN A 124 -50.76 -1.06 63.03
CA ASN A 124 -51.09 0.19 63.74
C ASN A 124 -52.60 0.50 63.83
N LEU A 125 -53.44 -0.52 63.98
CA LEU A 125 -54.89 -0.34 63.96
C LEU A 125 -55.40 0.47 65.15
N PRO A 126 -56.35 1.39 64.95
CA PRO A 126 -56.72 2.40 65.95
C PRO A 126 -57.28 1.77 67.23
N GLY A 127 -56.53 1.88 68.31
CA GLY A 127 -56.86 1.32 69.62
C GLY A 127 -56.23 -0.04 69.94
N PHE A 128 -55.33 -0.57 69.10
CA PHE A 128 -54.49 -1.72 69.44
C PHE A 128 -53.10 -1.24 69.88
N GLY A 129 -52.80 -1.35 71.18
CA GLY A 129 -51.50 -1.03 71.78
C GLY A 129 -50.78 -2.30 72.27
N LYS A 130 -49.52 -2.15 72.70
CA LYS A 130 -48.66 -3.29 73.09
C LYS A 130 -49.24 -4.19 74.20
N ASP A 131 -50.04 -3.62 75.10
CA ASP A 131 -50.68 -4.35 76.21
C ASP A 131 -52.12 -4.79 75.92
N THR A 132 -52.66 -4.45 74.74
CA THR A 132 -54.01 -4.86 74.31
C THR A 132 -54.07 -6.38 74.11
N LYS A 133 -55.21 -6.98 74.43
CA LYS A 133 -55.49 -8.41 74.17
C LYS A 133 -56.80 -8.52 73.41
N LEU A 134 -56.93 -9.47 72.48
CA LEU A 134 -58.14 -9.66 71.69
C LEU A 134 -59.43 -9.90 72.52
N ARG A 135 -59.32 -10.33 73.78
CA ARG A 135 -60.47 -10.48 74.70
C ARG A 135 -60.98 -9.16 75.28
N ASP A 136 -60.14 -8.13 75.30
CA ASP A 136 -60.41 -6.86 75.97
C ASP A 136 -60.78 -5.74 74.96
N VAL A 137 -60.93 -6.08 73.68
CA VAL A 137 -61.29 -5.13 72.61
C VAL A 137 -62.78 -4.75 72.65
N THR A 138 -63.09 -3.50 72.34
CA THR A 138 -64.48 -3.08 72.11
C THR A 138 -65.02 -3.64 70.79
N CYS A 139 -66.34 -3.71 70.66
CA CYS A 139 -67.00 -4.07 69.40
C CYS A 139 -66.57 -3.15 68.23
N LYS A 140 -66.22 -1.88 68.48
CA LYS A 140 -65.71 -0.97 67.43
C LYS A 140 -64.30 -1.36 66.95
N GLN A 141 -63.39 -1.71 67.85
CA GLN A 141 -62.04 -2.21 67.49
C GLN A 141 -62.13 -3.55 66.75
N PHE A 142 -63.02 -4.45 67.18
CA PHE A 142 -63.28 -5.71 66.48
C PHE A 142 -63.82 -5.49 65.06
N THR A 143 -64.86 -4.67 64.90
CA THR A 143 -65.44 -4.37 63.58
C THR A 143 -64.40 -3.73 62.65
N GLY A 144 -63.61 -2.76 63.13
CA GLY A 144 -62.53 -2.16 62.33
C GLY A 144 -61.41 -3.12 61.95
N LEU A 145 -61.09 -4.11 62.80
CA LEU A 145 -60.14 -5.19 62.48
C LEU A 145 -60.66 -6.09 61.35
N VAL A 146 -61.95 -6.45 61.39
CA VAL A 146 -62.59 -7.29 60.36
C VAL A 146 -62.76 -6.50 59.06
N GLU A 147 -63.17 -5.23 59.13
CA GLU A 147 -63.29 -4.34 57.97
C GLU A 147 -61.91 -4.17 57.29
N TYR A 148 -60.84 -3.92 58.03
CA TYR A 148 -59.46 -3.83 57.50
C TYR A 148 -59.00 -5.13 56.80
N MET A 149 -59.25 -6.29 57.40
CA MET A 149 -58.92 -7.59 56.79
C MET A 149 -59.71 -7.83 55.49
N LEU A 150 -60.99 -7.47 55.46
CA LEU A 150 -61.84 -7.63 54.28
C LEU A 150 -61.52 -6.61 53.17
N GLU A 151 -61.14 -5.38 53.51
CA GLU A 151 -60.65 -4.38 52.56
C GLU A 151 -59.35 -4.84 51.87
N ALA A 152 -58.44 -5.47 52.62
CA ALA A 152 -57.21 -6.04 52.06
C ALA A 152 -57.48 -7.19 51.05
N LEU A 153 -58.51 -8.02 51.29
CA LEU A 153 -58.85 -9.15 50.43
C LEU A 153 -59.71 -8.79 49.21
N MET A 154 -60.69 -7.90 49.40
CA MET A 154 -61.72 -7.60 48.38
C MET A 154 -61.49 -6.28 47.64
N GLY A 155 -60.57 -5.45 48.15
CA GLY A 155 -60.37 -4.07 47.71
C GLY A 155 -61.57 -3.17 48.03
N ASN A 156 -61.48 -1.91 47.62
CA ASN A 156 -62.49 -0.88 47.90
C ASN A 156 -63.75 -0.99 47.01
N ARG A 157 -64.18 -2.22 46.69
CA ARG A 157 -65.25 -2.54 45.72
C ARG A 157 -66.65 -2.68 46.34
N GLN A 158 -66.75 -2.78 47.67
CA GLN A 158 -68.02 -2.77 48.39
C GLN A 158 -67.88 -1.99 49.71
N PRO A 159 -68.91 -1.24 50.15
CA PRO A 159 -68.91 -0.61 51.46
C PRO A 159 -69.06 -1.68 52.56
N LEU A 160 -67.93 -2.10 53.13
CA LEU A 160 -67.87 -3.14 54.15
C LEU A 160 -68.47 -2.73 55.50
N SER A 161 -68.74 -1.44 55.69
CA SER A 161 -69.25 -0.88 56.94
C SER A 161 -70.48 -1.62 57.46
N GLY A 162 -70.33 -2.20 58.65
CA GLY A 162 -71.42 -2.81 59.42
C GLY A 162 -71.64 -4.31 59.21
N ILE A 163 -72.15 -4.94 60.28
CA ILE A 163 -72.22 -6.40 60.48
C ILE A 163 -72.94 -7.15 59.35
N ASP A 164 -73.99 -6.56 58.76
CA ASP A 164 -74.72 -7.19 57.66
C ASP A 164 -73.93 -7.25 56.34
N ASN A 165 -72.92 -6.40 56.15
CA ASN A 165 -72.04 -6.42 54.99
C ASN A 165 -70.83 -7.33 55.24
N ILE A 166 -70.27 -7.34 56.45
CA ILE A 166 -69.26 -8.32 56.90
C ILE A 166 -69.73 -9.77 56.66
N VAL A 167 -70.98 -10.11 57.00
CA VAL A 167 -71.51 -11.47 56.76
C VAL A 167 -71.67 -11.79 55.27
N LYS A 168 -72.00 -10.81 54.41
CA LYS A 168 -72.03 -11.02 52.95
C LYS A 168 -70.62 -11.23 52.40
N ALA A 169 -69.65 -10.45 52.86
CA ALA A 169 -68.25 -10.57 52.44
C ALA A 169 -67.70 -11.95 52.80
N LEU A 170 -67.94 -12.44 54.01
CA LEU A 170 -67.53 -13.78 54.45
C LEU A 170 -68.23 -14.90 53.67
N HIS A 171 -69.49 -14.72 53.25
CA HIS A 171 -70.14 -15.62 52.28
C HIS A 171 -69.60 -15.50 50.85
N THR A 172 -69.04 -14.35 50.47
CA THR A 172 -68.44 -14.12 49.13
C THR A 172 -67.02 -14.70 49.04
N LEU A 173 -66.37 -14.90 50.18
CA LEU A 173 -65.07 -15.55 50.33
C LEU A 173 -65.19 -17.05 50.68
N ASP A 174 -66.38 -17.65 50.51
CA ASP A 174 -66.69 -19.06 50.82
C ASP A 174 -66.21 -19.53 52.22
N TYR A 175 -66.44 -18.71 53.26
CA TYR A 175 -66.03 -19.05 54.63
C TYR A 175 -66.65 -20.39 55.11
N PRO A 176 -65.82 -21.40 55.49
CA PRO A 176 -66.28 -22.78 55.60
C PRO A 176 -67.07 -23.13 56.89
N TYR A 177 -67.26 -22.17 57.81
CA TYR A 177 -67.98 -22.39 59.07
C TYR A 177 -69.22 -21.50 59.17
N THR A 178 -70.22 -21.90 59.95
CA THR A 178 -71.42 -21.08 60.17
C THR A 178 -71.08 -19.82 60.99
N ILE A 179 -71.68 -18.66 60.64
CA ILE A 179 -71.56 -17.41 61.40
C ILE A 179 -72.95 -16.90 61.75
N ASN A 180 -73.17 -16.56 63.03
CA ASN A 180 -74.38 -15.89 63.48
C ASN A 180 -74.16 -14.38 63.67
N LYS A 181 -75.11 -13.56 63.20
CA LYS A 181 -75.04 -12.08 63.33
C LYS A 181 -74.97 -11.57 64.78
N SER A 182 -75.38 -12.38 65.75
CA SER A 182 -75.23 -12.10 67.19
C SER A 182 -73.77 -12.15 67.64
N TRP A 183 -72.96 -13.04 67.07
CA TRP A 183 -71.55 -13.22 67.46
C TRP A 183 -70.73 -11.96 67.18
N LEU A 184 -70.94 -11.36 66.01
CA LEU A 184 -70.28 -10.12 65.58
C LEU A 184 -70.75 -8.88 66.39
N LYS A 185 -71.86 -8.96 67.12
CA LYS A 185 -72.33 -7.89 68.03
C LYS A 185 -71.70 -7.96 69.42
N THR A 186 -71.32 -9.16 69.87
CA THR A 186 -70.71 -9.41 71.18
C THR A 186 -69.47 -10.32 71.06
N PRO A 187 -68.42 -9.89 70.33
CA PRO A 187 -67.28 -10.73 69.94
C PRO A 187 -66.47 -11.27 71.12
N THR A 188 -66.45 -10.55 72.25
CA THR A 188 -65.72 -10.91 73.47
C THR A 188 -66.52 -11.78 74.44
N ALA A 189 -67.79 -12.10 74.14
CA ALA A 189 -68.62 -12.95 74.99
C ALA A 189 -68.05 -14.38 75.08
N GLY A 190 -67.96 -14.94 76.29
CA GLY A 190 -67.18 -16.17 76.53
C GLY A 190 -67.62 -17.44 75.79
N HIS A 191 -68.87 -17.51 75.32
CA HIS A 191 -69.40 -18.61 74.49
C HIS A 191 -69.30 -18.35 72.97
N VAL A 192 -68.89 -17.14 72.58
CA VAL A 192 -68.73 -16.67 71.19
C VAL A 192 -67.25 -16.56 70.82
N PHE A 193 -66.42 -16.10 71.75
CA PHE A 193 -65.04 -15.69 71.53
C PHE A 193 -64.22 -16.69 70.71
N ASN A 194 -64.30 -17.98 71.00
CA ASN A 194 -63.52 -19.01 70.29
C ASN A 194 -63.94 -19.13 68.80
N HIS A 195 -65.22 -18.95 68.47
CA HIS A 195 -65.68 -18.92 67.07
C HIS A 195 -65.20 -17.65 66.34
N VAL A 196 -65.15 -16.52 67.05
CA VAL A 196 -64.66 -15.24 66.51
C VAL A 196 -63.14 -15.26 66.29
N VAL A 197 -62.39 -15.90 67.18
CA VAL A 197 -60.94 -16.15 67.00
C VAL A 197 -60.68 -17.00 65.76
N LEU A 198 -61.46 -18.07 65.52
CA LEU A 198 -61.32 -18.87 64.29
C LEU A 198 -61.64 -18.08 63.02
N MET A 199 -62.69 -17.25 63.03
CA MET A 199 -63.05 -16.40 61.89
C MET A 199 -61.94 -15.39 61.58
N LEU A 200 -61.40 -14.71 62.60
CA LEU A 200 -60.29 -13.78 62.46
C LEU A 200 -58.98 -14.48 62.06
N GLY A 201 -58.73 -15.69 62.56
CA GLY A 201 -57.55 -16.49 62.24
C GLY A 201 -57.55 -16.99 60.79
N TRP A 202 -58.72 -17.40 60.29
CA TRP A 202 -58.93 -17.74 58.89
C TRP A 202 -58.81 -16.52 57.98
N LEU A 203 -59.41 -15.37 58.33
CA LEU A 203 -59.22 -14.12 57.59
C LEU A 203 -57.74 -13.72 57.56
N LEU A 204 -57.05 -13.82 58.70
CA LEU A 204 -55.63 -13.52 58.79
C LEU A 204 -54.78 -14.47 57.92
N ASN A 205 -55.13 -15.75 57.82
CA ASN A 205 -54.45 -16.69 56.90
C ASN A 205 -54.67 -16.38 55.40
N LEU A 206 -55.66 -15.57 55.05
CA LEU A 206 -55.85 -15.09 53.68
C LEU A 206 -55.14 -13.75 53.43
N VAL A 207 -55.07 -12.87 54.44
CA VAL A 207 -54.42 -11.55 54.37
C VAL A 207 -52.90 -11.64 54.50
N ASP A 208 -52.44 -12.52 55.39
CA ASP A 208 -51.06 -12.75 55.81
C ASP A 208 -50.85 -14.28 55.95
N PRO A 209 -50.74 -15.01 54.82
CA PRO A 209 -50.57 -16.46 54.84
C PRO A 209 -49.28 -16.82 55.58
N PRO A 210 -49.31 -17.75 56.55
CA PRO A 210 -48.19 -17.98 57.45
C PRO A 210 -46.94 -18.41 56.68
N LEU A 211 -45.86 -17.62 56.81
CA LEU A 211 -44.60 -17.88 56.12
C LEU A 211 -44.12 -19.31 56.40
N MET A 212 -43.87 -20.06 55.34
CA MET A 212 -43.13 -21.32 55.42
C MET A 212 -41.75 -21.05 56.04
N PRO A 213 -41.25 -21.93 56.93
CA PRO A 213 -40.03 -21.68 57.70
C PRO A 213 -38.77 -21.79 56.81
N GLY A 214 -38.47 -20.73 56.07
CA GLY A 214 -37.36 -20.64 55.13
C GLY A 214 -37.56 -19.54 54.07
N GLY A 215 -37.69 -18.27 54.49
CA GLY A 215 -37.96 -17.16 53.57
C GLY A 215 -37.92 -15.76 54.19
N GLU A 216 -36.75 -15.32 54.68
CA GLU A 216 -36.52 -13.88 54.95
C GLU A 216 -36.15 -13.16 53.64
N THR A 217 -37.13 -12.82 52.81
CA THR A 217 -36.94 -11.96 51.63
C THR A 217 -38.22 -11.19 51.32
N GLU A 218 -38.08 -9.99 50.75
CA GLU A 218 -39.19 -9.16 50.26
C GLU A 218 -40.04 -9.95 49.26
N LEU A 219 -41.36 -10.07 49.51
CA LEU A 219 -42.41 -10.75 48.71
C LEU A 219 -41.94 -11.30 47.34
N ASP A 220 -41.25 -12.44 47.36
CA ASP A 220 -40.63 -12.99 46.15
C ASP A 220 -41.69 -13.73 45.33
N ASP A 221 -42.33 -12.98 44.45
CA ASP A 221 -43.46 -13.33 43.58
C ASP A 221 -43.08 -14.35 42.46
N PHE A 222 -42.06 -15.18 42.73
CA PHE A 222 -41.31 -15.97 41.77
C PHE A 222 -41.84 -17.39 41.53
N GLU A 223 -42.41 -18.10 42.53
CA GLU A 223 -42.82 -19.50 42.34
C GLU A 223 -43.93 -19.66 41.28
N CYS A 224 -44.86 -18.71 41.19
CA CYS A 224 -45.91 -18.71 40.16
C CYS A 224 -45.34 -18.43 38.75
N ILE A 225 -44.18 -17.78 38.65
CA ILE A 225 -43.58 -17.33 37.38
C ILE A 225 -42.45 -18.27 36.93
N ASN A 226 -41.77 -18.96 37.85
CA ASN A 226 -40.71 -19.93 37.51
C ASN A 226 -41.25 -21.23 36.87
N ASN A 227 -42.57 -21.46 36.94
CA ASN A 227 -43.26 -22.58 36.30
C ASN A 227 -43.87 -22.23 34.92
N LEU A 228 -43.55 -21.06 34.34
CA LEU A 228 -43.99 -20.71 32.98
C LEU A 228 -43.34 -21.66 31.95
N VAL A 229 -44.18 -22.43 31.26
CA VAL A 229 -43.79 -23.09 30.01
C VAL A 229 -43.48 -22.00 28.99
N HIS A 230 -42.35 -22.12 28.29
CA HIS A 230 -41.99 -21.16 27.26
C HIS A 230 -42.99 -21.25 26.10
N ASP A 231 -43.67 -20.14 25.84
CA ASP A 231 -44.65 -20.03 24.76
C ASP A 231 -43.97 -19.47 23.49
N ALA A 232 -44.28 -20.08 22.35
CA ALA A 232 -43.60 -19.87 21.08
C ALA A 232 -43.88 -18.49 20.46
N GLU A 233 -44.88 -17.75 20.97
CA GLU A 233 -45.18 -16.38 20.59
C GLU A 233 -44.19 -15.35 21.18
N PHE A 234 -43.33 -15.74 22.12
CA PHE A 234 -42.36 -14.85 22.78
C PHE A 234 -40.91 -15.14 22.34
N PRO A 235 -40.04 -14.12 22.14
CA PRO A 235 -38.67 -14.35 21.65
C PRO A 235 -37.76 -15.13 22.60
N THR A 236 -37.95 -14.98 23.92
CA THR A 236 -37.24 -15.73 24.95
C THR A 236 -38.13 -15.89 26.20
N ILE A 237 -37.90 -16.94 27.00
CA ILE A 237 -38.55 -17.11 28.30
C ILE A 237 -38.25 -15.95 29.28
N ILE A 238 -37.08 -15.29 29.13
CA ILE A 238 -36.70 -14.11 29.91
C ILE A 238 -37.58 -12.92 29.51
N TYR A 239 -37.78 -12.69 28.21
CA TYR A 239 -38.71 -11.67 27.73
C TYR A 239 -40.15 -11.99 28.15
N GLN A 240 -40.61 -13.24 28.04
CA GLN A 240 -41.94 -13.68 28.47
C GLN A 240 -42.18 -13.39 29.97
N LYS A 241 -41.20 -13.68 30.83
CA LYS A 241 -41.22 -13.33 32.27
C LYS A 241 -41.28 -11.81 32.49
N HIS A 242 -40.47 -11.03 31.78
CA HIS A 242 -40.47 -9.57 31.90
C HIS A 242 -41.79 -8.94 31.39
N PHE A 243 -42.31 -9.41 30.26
CA PHE A 243 -43.58 -9.01 29.68
C PHE A 243 -44.74 -9.25 30.65
N MET A 244 -44.86 -10.44 31.25
CA MET A 244 -45.92 -10.73 32.22
C MET A 244 -45.90 -9.79 33.43
N THR A 245 -44.72 -9.53 34.00
CA THR A 245 -44.56 -8.60 35.13
C THR A 245 -44.92 -7.16 34.74
N LYS A 246 -44.46 -6.69 33.58
CA LYS A 246 -44.74 -5.33 33.09
C LYS A 246 -46.19 -5.17 32.64
N ALA A 247 -46.80 -6.16 31.99
CA ALA A 247 -48.21 -6.15 31.61
C ALA A 247 -49.13 -6.04 32.84
N ARG A 248 -48.82 -6.75 33.93
CA ARG A 248 -49.53 -6.60 35.21
C ARG A 248 -49.46 -5.16 35.75
N ASN A 249 -48.32 -4.48 35.59
CA ASN A 249 -48.18 -3.07 35.95
C ASN A 249 -48.90 -2.14 34.96
N GLY A 250 -48.91 -2.47 33.66
CA GLY A 250 -49.67 -1.76 32.64
C GLY A 250 -51.17 -1.78 32.92
N PHE A 251 -51.74 -2.94 33.29
CA PHE A 251 -53.14 -3.03 33.73
C PHE A 251 -53.43 -2.15 34.95
N LYS A 252 -52.51 -2.03 35.92
CA LYS A 252 -52.66 -1.11 37.06
C LYS A 252 -52.63 0.37 36.63
N LEU A 253 -51.73 0.75 35.72
CA LEU A 253 -51.65 2.12 35.20
C LEU A 253 -52.89 2.51 34.38
N TRP A 254 -53.42 1.56 33.60
CA TRP A 254 -54.64 1.73 32.81
C TRP A 254 -55.90 1.85 33.69
N ASP A 255 -56.05 1.00 34.71
CA ASP A 255 -57.14 1.08 35.71
C ASP A 255 -57.09 2.41 36.51
N LEU A 256 -55.89 2.98 36.67
CA LEU A 256 -55.64 4.31 37.26
C LEU A 256 -55.69 5.49 36.26
N GLN A 257 -56.04 5.24 34.98
CA GLN A 257 -56.12 6.26 33.91
C GLN A 257 -54.83 7.09 33.71
N LYS A 258 -53.66 6.46 33.91
CA LYS A 258 -52.32 7.05 33.74
C LYS A 258 -51.77 6.78 32.34
N ASP A 259 -52.42 7.33 31.31
CA ASP A 259 -52.14 7.02 29.90
C ASP A 259 -50.69 7.31 29.49
N ASP A 260 -50.06 8.38 29.99
CA ASP A 260 -48.66 8.71 29.69
C ASP A 260 -47.67 7.66 30.27
N GLU A 261 -47.88 7.25 31.52
CA GLU A 261 -47.05 6.22 32.18
C GLU A 261 -47.27 4.85 31.55
N PHE A 262 -48.51 4.55 31.14
CA PHE A 262 -48.85 3.33 30.38
C PHE A 262 -48.19 3.33 28.99
N SER A 263 -48.21 4.47 28.28
CA SER A 263 -47.58 4.64 26.97
C SER A 263 -46.06 4.44 27.04
N ALA A 264 -45.40 5.06 28.03
CA ALA A 264 -43.97 4.87 28.27
C ALA A 264 -43.61 3.42 28.61
N LEU A 265 -44.42 2.75 29.44
CA LEU A 265 -44.23 1.33 29.80
C LEU A 265 -44.42 0.39 28.59
N ASN A 266 -45.36 0.72 27.71
CA ASN A 266 -45.61 -0.03 26.48
C ASN A 266 -44.47 0.17 25.46
N GLN A 267 -43.92 1.39 25.36
CA GLN A 267 -42.75 1.68 24.54
C GLN A 267 -41.49 0.96 25.07
N GLU A 268 -41.28 0.91 26.39
CA GLU A 268 -40.20 0.12 27.01
C GLU A 268 -40.31 -1.37 26.64
N LEU A 269 -41.52 -1.93 26.64
CA LEU A 269 -41.76 -3.32 26.24
C LEU A 269 -41.49 -3.56 24.75
N VAL A 270 -41.89 -2.64 23.87
CA VAL A 270 -41.62 -2.73 22.43
C VAL A 270 -40.13 -2.62 22.13
N ASP A 271 -39.42 -1.66 22.74
CA ASP A 271 -37.97 -1.51 22.59
C ASP A 271 -37.22 -2.77 23.10
N LEU A 272 -37.65 -3.33 24.23
CA LEU A 272 -37.09 -4.58 24.74
C LEU A 272 -37.39 -5.77 23.83
N TYR A 273 -38.63 -5.93 23.35
CA TYR A 273 -39.00 -6.97 22.40
C TYR A 273 -38.07 -6.93 21.18
N ILE A 274 -38.00 -5.79 20.51
CA ILE A 274 -37.19 -5.59 19.32
C ILE A 274 -35.71 -5.91 19.62
N SER A 275 -35.17 -5.47 20.77
CA SER A 275 -33.80 -5.80 21.17
C SER A 275 -33.54 -7.31 21.34
N GLN A 276 -34.53 -8.09 21.76
CA GLN A 276 -34.41 -9.53 21.97
C GLN A 276 -34.54 -10.28 20.64
N THR A 277 -35.59 -9.98 19.85
CA THR A 277 -35.87 -10.63 18.56
C THR A 277 -34.80 -10.30 17.52
N THR A 278 -34.20 -9.11 17.57
CA THR A 278 -33.09 -8.71 16.67
C THR A 278 -31.69 -8.93 17.26
N HIS A 279 -31.58 -9.57 18.43
CA HIS A 279 -30.30 -9.83 19.14
C HIS A 279 -29.40 -8.59 19.35
N GLY A 280 -29.98 -7.39 19.45
CA GLY A 280 -29.26 -6.12 19.64
C GLY A 280 -28.88 -5.38 18.36
N THR A 281 -29.16 -5.92 17.18
CA THR A 281 -28.95 -5.33 15.83
C THR A 281 -29.22 -3.83 15.73
N ILE A 282 -30.31 -3.30 16.31
CA ILE A 282 -30.61 -1.84 16.22
C ILE A 282 -29.62 -0.98 17.05
N LYS A 283 -29.00 -1.54 18.09
CA LYS A 283 -27.87 -0.88 18.78
C LYS A 283 -26.58 -0.99 17.96
N ASN A 284 -26.38 -2.09 17.23
CA ASN A 284 -25.25 -2.23 16.29
C ASN A 284 -25.32 -1.14 15.21
N LEU A 285 -26.48 -0.93 14.54
CA LEU A 285 -26.61 0.10 13.50
C LEU A 285 -26.13 1.48 13.95
N LYS A 286 -26.56 1.96 15.12
CA LYS A 286 -26.09 3.26 15.65
C LYS A 286 -24.61 3.25 16.06
N GLN A 287 -24.02 2.09 16.34
CA GLN A 287 -22.57 1.97 16.58
C GLN A 287 -21.79 1.90 15.26
N LEU A 288 -22.33 1.26 14.22
CA LEU A 288 -21.76 1.15 12.88
C LEU A 288 -21.82 2.51 12.15
N ASP A 289 -22.92 3.28 12.26
CA ASP A 289 -23.00 4.66 11.78
C ASP A 289 -21.92 5.53 12.44
N ASN A 290 -21.73 5.39 13.76
CA ASN A 290 -20.67 6.10 14.49
C ASN A 290 -19.26 5.60 14.10
N GLU A 291 -19.08 4.32 13.77
CA GLU A 291 -17.81 3.81 13.23
C GLU A 291 -17.55 4.34 11.81
N ILE A 292 -18.56 4.44 10.94
CA ILE A 292 -18.43 5.12 9.64
C ILE A 292 -18.03 6.58 9.84
N VAL A 293 -18.71 7.34 10.71
CA VAL A 293 -18.34 8.74 10.97
C VAL A 293 -16.92 8.84 11.55
N ALA A 294 -16.51 7.92 12.44
CA ALA A 294 -15.14 7.87 12.95
C ALA A 294 -14.12 7.61 11.81
N LEU A 295 -14.31 6.55 11.03
CA LEU A 295 -13.45 6.15 9.91
C LEU A 295 -13.44 7.20 8.80
N GLU A 296 -14.56 7.86 8.51
CA GLU A 296 -14.64 9.02 7.61
C GLU A 296 -13.82 10.19 8.13
N THR A 297 -13.90 10.52 9.44
CA THR A 297 -13.07 11.61 9.98
C THR A 297 -11.59 11.24 10.02
N GLU A 298 -11.24 9.96 10.15
CA GLU A 298 -9.86 9.47 10.05
C GLU A 298 -9.35 9.49 8.59
N LEU A 299 -10.16 9.05 7.64
CA LEU A 299 -9.88 9.14 6.20
C LEU A 299 -9.77 10.61 5.76
N LYS A 300 -10.69 11.49 6.21
CA LYS A 300 -10.60 12.94 6.00
C LYS A 300 -9.35 13.50 6.65
N LYS A 301 -8.98 13.13 7.89
CA LYS A 301 -7.69 13.52 8.50
C LYS A 301 -6.50 13.11 7.63
N LEU A 302 -6.51 11.90 7.08
CA LEU A 302 -5.48 11.37 6.17
C LEU A 302 -5.51 11.95 4.74
N GLN A 303 -6.55 12.73 4.40
CA GLN A 303 -6.62 13.56 3.18
C GLN A 303 -6.31 15.04 3.45
N THR A 304 -6.53 15.53 4.69
CA THR A 304 -6.16 16.88 5.14
C THR A 304 -4.75 16.97 5.73
N VAL A 305 -4.12 15.84 6.07
CA VAL A 305 -2.67 15.67 5.86
C VAL A 305 -2.49 15.88 4.36
N PRO A 306 -1.93 17.03 3.93
CA PRO A 306 -2.24 17.55 2.61
C PRO A 306 -1.84 16.57 1.51
N GLU A 307 -2.75 16.38 0.55
CA GLU A 307 -2.38 16.19 -0.86
C GLU A 307 -1.18 17.11 -1.11
N PRO A 308 0.00 16.55 -1.45
CA PRO A 308 1.29 17.12 -1.09
C PRO A 308 1.30 18.60 -1.45
N SER A 309 1.50 19.46 -0.43
CA SER A 309 1.28 20.91 -0.58
C SER A 309 1.98 21.42 -1.83
N SER A 310 1.48 22.49 -2.45
CA SER A 310 2.09 23.04 -3.69
C SER A 310 3.61 23.12 -3.54
N GLU A 311 4.08 23.63 -2.39
CA GLU A 311 5.47 23.65 -1.92
C GLU A 311 6.19 22.28 -1.92
N LEU A 312 5.55 21.20 -1.46
CA LEU A 312 6.12 19.85 -1.36
C LEU A 312 6.15 19.13 -2.72
N THR A 313 5.15 19.38 -3.58
CA THR A 313 5.13 18.89 -4.97
C THR A 313 6.13 19.67 -5.83
N GLU A 314 6.17 21.00 -5.68
CA GLU A 314 7.21 21.87 -6.23
C GLU A 314 8.60 21.43 -5.75
N HIS A 315 8.79 21.12 -4.47
CA HIS A 315 10.06 20.61 -3.95
C HIS A 315 10.42 19.22 -4.53
N HIS A 316 9.43 18.38 -4.86
CA HIS A 316 9.68 17.12 -5.59
C HIS A 316 10.16 17.40 -7.02
N ASP A 317 9.48 18.29 -7.75
CA ASP A 317 9.88 18.69 -9.10
C ASP A 317 11.23 19.42 -9.12
N GLN A 318 11.52 20.22 -8.08
CA GLN A 318 12.81 20.88 -7.84
C GLN A 318 13.92 19.83 -7.69
N LEU A 319 13.72 18.83 -6.82
CA LEU A 319 14.64 17.70 -6.62
C LEU A 319 14.84 16.89 -7.89
N GLU A 320 13.77 16.59 -8.63
CA GLU A 320 13.84 15.79 -9.87
C GLU A 320 14.55 16.59 -10.98
N LYS A 321 14.35 17.91 -11.05
CA LYS A 321 15.08 18.81 -11.94
C LYS A 321 16.56 18.89 -11.56
N GLU A 322 16.88 19.13 -10.29
CA GLU A 322 18.25 19.15 -9.78
C GLU A 322 18.96 17.82 -10.08
N LEU A 323 18.35 16.68 -9.80
CA LEU A 323 18.89 15.35 -10.09
C LEU A 323 19.15 15.17 -11.60
N ARG A 324 18.22 15.59 -12.47
CA ARG A 324 18.40 15.55 -13.93
C ARG A 324 19.54 16.46 -14.40
N ASP A 325 19.68 17.65 -13.84
CA ASP A 325 20.76 18.59 -14.19
C ASP A 325 22.13 18.13 -13.66
N LEU A 326 22.20 17.59 -12.43
CA LEU A 326 23.40 17.00 -11.83
C LEU A 326 23.86 15.76 -12.61
N LYS A 327 22.91 14.92 -13.06
CA LYS A 327 23.19 13.77 -13.93
C LYS A 327 23.73 14.20 -15.30
N ARG A 328 23.12 15.20 -15.96
CA ARG A 328 23.66 15.76 -17.22
C ARG A 328 25.07 16.35 -17.03
N ALA A 329 25.33 17.00 -15.90
CA ALA A 329 26.67 17.51 -15.57
C ALA A 329 27.69 16.38 -15.32
N LEU A 330 27.29 15.28 -14.68
CA LEU A 330 28.13 14.10 -14.49
C LEU A 330 28.47 13.41 -15.82
N GLU A 331 27.47 13.22 -16.69
CA GLU A 331 27.63 12.65 -18.03
C GLU A 331 28.57 13.52 -18.89
N GLY A 332 28.41 14.84 -18.85
CA GLY A 332 29.32 15.78 -19.52
C GLY A 332 30.75 15.70 -19.00
N LYS A 333 30.95 15.64 -17.68
CA LYS A 333 32.28 15.42 -17.07
C LYS A 333 32.89 14.07 -17.48
N GLN A 334 32.10 13.01 -17.55
CA GLN A 334 32.56 11.69 -18.03
C GLN A 334 33.00 11.72 -19.50
N GLN A 335 32.27 12.42 -20.37
CA GLN A 335 32.67 12.60 -21.78
C GLN A 335 34.01 13.35 -21.89
N ILE A 336 34.20 14.43 -21.11
CA ILE A 336 35.47 15.18 -21.07
C ILE A 336 36.62 14.28 -20.59
N ILE A 337 36.42 13.49 -19.53
CA ILE A 337 37.42 12.52 -19.03
C ILE A 337 37.72 11.45 -20.09
N GLN A 338 36.72 11.00 -20.86
CA GLN A 338 36.92 10.03 -21.93
C GLN A 338 37.71 10.61 -23.11
N GLN A 339 37.43 11.86 -23.50
CA GLN A 339 38.21 12.59 -24.50
C GLN A 339 39.67 12.80 -24.05
N LEU A 340 39.89 13.29 -22.83
CA LEU A 340 41.24 13.47 -22.26
C LEU A 340 42.03 12.16 -22.21
N LYS A 341 41.37 11.02 -21.91
CA LYS A 341 41.99 9.69 -21.96
C LYS A 341 42.35 9.25 -23.38
N GLN A 342 41.57 9.62 -24.40
CA GLN A 342 41.91 9.38 -25.80
C GLN A 342 43.10 10.23 -26.24
N THR A 343 43.12 11.53 -25.93
CA THR A 343 44.26 12.42 -26.21
C THR A 343 45.54 11.94 -25.52
N LEU A 344 45.47 11.59 -24.23
CA LEU A 344 46.61 11.02 -23.50
C LEU A 344 47.13 9.71 -24.12
N ALA A 345 46.26 8.92 -24.75
CA ALA A 345 46.65 7.70 -25.45
C ALA A 345 47.30 7.99 -26.82
N THR A 346 46.81 8.99 -27.58
CA THR A 346 47.47 9.43 -28.82
C THR A 346 48.83 10.04 -28.53
N ASP A 347 48.94 10.89 -27.52
CA ASP A 347 50.17 11.61 -27.17
C ASP A 347 51.26 10.63 -26.70
N LYS A 348 50.88 9.61 -25.91
CA LYS A 348 51.79 8.50 -25.54
C LYS A 348 52.23 7.66 -26.75
N SER A 349 51.35 7.45 -27.73
CA SER A 349 51.68 6.72 -28.96
C SER A 349 52.65 7.52 -29.84
N ILE A 350 52.48 8.84 -29.92
CA ILE A 350 53.41 9.76 -30.59
C ILE A 350 54.77 9.73 -29.87
N TYR A 351 54.80 9.93 -28.55
CA TYR A 351 56.02 9.92 -27.75
C TYR A 351 56.83 8.62 -27.88
N GLU A 352 56.21 7.44 -27.77
CA GLU A 352 56.95 6.17 -27.94
C GLU A 352 57.43 5.96 -29.39
N ASN A 353 56.73 6.51 -30.39
CA ASN A 353 57.19 6.47 -31.78
C ASN A 353 58.37 7.42 -32.03
N GLU A 354 58.34 8.65 -31.52
CA GLU A 354 59.46 9.60 -31.57
C GLU A 354 60.69 9.04 -30.84
N LYS A 355 60.51 8.50 -29.64
CA LYS A 355 61.53 7.81 -28.84
C LYS A 355 62.12 6.59 -29.56
N LYS A 356 61.32 5.85 -30.34
CA LYS A 356 61.79 4.77 -31.22
C LYS A 356 62.62 5.31 -32.40
N ILE A 357 62.19 6.39 -33.04
CA ILE A 357 62.94 7.06 -34.11
C ILE A 357 64.27 7.59 -33.57
N LEU A 358 64.27 8.18 -32.37
CA LEU A 358 65.48 8.70 -31.72
C LEU A 358 66.50 7.59 -31.49
N LYS A 359 66.07 6.44 -30.93
CA LYS A 359 66.92 5.24 -30.80
C LYS A 359 67.44 4.69 -32.14
N GLN A 360 66.65 4.78 -33.21
CA GLN A 360 67.11 4.41 -34.55
C GLN A 360 68.18 5.38 -35.08
N ARG A 361 68.06 6.68 -34.79
CA ARG A 361 69.09 7.67 -35.12
C ARG A 361 70.37 7.50 -34.29
N GLU A 362 70.25 7.20 -33.00
CA GLU A 362 71.40 6.87 -32.13
C GLU A 362 72.16 5.65 -32.66
N ALA A 363 71.44 4.56 -32.96
CA ALA A 363 72.04 3.34 -33.52
C ALA A 363 72.70 3.58 -34.90
N GLU A 364 72.09 4.40 -35.75
CA GLU A 364 72.67 4.77 -37.06
C GLU A 364 73.91 5.66 -36.90
N ILE A 365 73.91 6.62 -35.96
CA ILE A 365 75.09 7.43 -35.63
C ILE A 365 76.24 6.53 -35.15
N GLU A 366 75.96 5.55 -34.29
CA GLU A 366 77.00 4.65 -33.78
C GLU A 366 77.47 3.63 -34.84
N ARG A 367 76.58 3.20 -35.75
CA ARG A 367 76.94 2.42 -36.94
C ARG A 367 77.86 3.21 -37.87
N LEU A 368 77.56 4.49 -38.11
CA LEU A 368 78.39 5.38 -38.94
C LEU A 368 79.73 5.70 -38.28
N ARG A 369 79.77 5.94 -36.96
CA ARG A 369 81.01 6.07 -36.18
C ARG A 369 81.89 4.82 -36.30
N SER A 370 81.29 3.65 -36.10
CA SER A 370 81.98 2.35 -36.25
C SER A 370 82.54 2.19 -37.66
N GLN A 371 81.76 2.51 -38.70
CA GLN A 371 82.25 2.45 -40.09
C GLN A 371 83.43 3.41 -40.32
N ILE A 372 83.34 4.65 -39.88
CA ILE A 372 84.42 5.65 -39.97
C ILE A 372 85.67 5.18 -39.22
N GLN A 373 85.52 4.52 -38.06
CA GLN A 373 86.64 3.99 -37.28
C GLN A 373 87.27 2.74 -37.91
N THR A 374 86.50 1.95 -38.67
CA THR A 374 87.01 0.79 -39.44
C THR A 374 87.56 1.14 -40.82
N GLN A 375 87.38 2.38 -41.30
CA GLN A 375 87.98 2.81 -42.56
C GLN A 375 89.50 2.94 -42.40
N SER A 376 90.25 2.10 -43.12
CA SER A 376 91.72 2.04 -43.08
C SER A 376 92.41 3.21 -43.82
N MET A 377 91.73 4.35 -43.93
CA MET A 377 92.16 5.53 -44.68
C MET A 377 92.02 6.73 -43.74
N SER A 378 93.13 7.33 -43.34
CA SER A 378 93.15 8.54 -42.55
C SER A 378 92.46 9.69 -43.28
N LYS A 379 92.00 10.68 -42.53
CA LYS A 379 91.56 11.97 -43.08
C LYS A 379 92.66 12.70 -43.85
N ASP A 380 93.92 12.32 -43.65
CA ASP A 380 95.06 12.86 -44.38
C ASP A 380 95.37 12.03 -45.64
N ASP A 381 95.31 10.70 -45.57
CA ASP A 381 95.37 9.81 -46.75
C ASP A 381 94.28 10.16 -47.77
N LEU A 382 93.06 10.46 -47.32
CA LEU A 382 91.97 10.90 -48.20
C LEU A 382 92.29 12.24 -48.89
N LYS A 383 92.94 13.19 -48.20
CA LYS A 383 93.38 14.46 -48.82
C LYS A 383 94.49 14.22 -49.83
N GLN A 384 95.45 13.36 -49.50
CA GLN A 384 96.52 12.97 -50.41
C GLN A 384 95.95 12.31 -51.67
N LEU A 385 95.01 11.37 -51.54
CA LEU A 385 94.39 10.68 -52.68
C LEU A 385 93.53 11.65 -53.54
N ILE A 386 92.87 12.64 -52.92
CA ILE A 386 92.20 13.73 -53.66
C ILE A 386 93.23 14.61 -54.41
N GLN A 387 94.37 14.93 -53.78
CA GLN A 387 95.44 15.72 -54.38
C GLN A 387 96.13 14.98 -55.53
N GLU A 388 96.40 13.69 -55.37
CA GLU A 388 96.91 12.80 -56.42
C GLU A 388 95.91 12.67 -57.58
N ASN A 389 94.60 12.54 -57.30
CA ASN A 389 93.59 12.53 -58.36
C ASN A 389 93.50 13.88 -59.10
N HIS A 390 93.72 15.00 -58.42
CA HIS A 390 93.79 16.32 -59.04
C HIS A 390 95.04 16.48 -59.93
N ILE A 391 96.21 16.04 -59.46
CA ILE A 391 97.46 16.02 -60.24
C ILE A 391 97.29 15.13 -61.48
N LEU A 392 96.79 13.90 -61.32
CA LEU A 392 96.56 12.97 -62.44
C LEU A 392 95.58 13.55 -63.47
N ARG A 393 94.53 14.27 -63.05
CA ARG A 393 93.62 14.99 -63.96
C ARG A 393 94.34 16.09 -64.74
N GLN A 394 95.19 16.88 -64.08
CA GLN A 394 96.01 17.89 -64.76
C GLN A 394 96.98 17.25 -65.74
N THR A 395 97.65 16.15 -65.38
CA THR A 395 98.54 15.40 -66.28
C THR A 395 97.79 14.87 -67.49
N ILE A 396 96.61 14.28 -67.31
CA ILE A 396 95.77 13.81 -68.43
C ILE A 396 95.39 15.00 -69.34
N GLU A 397 95.00 16.14 -68.77
CA GLU A 397 94.64 17.33 -69.56
C GLU A 397 95.86 17.91 -70.32
N THR A 398 97.05 17.91 -69.74
CA THR A 398 98.27 18.33 -70.45
C THR A 398 98.67 17.35 -71.55
N GLU A 399 98.57 16.03 -71.32
CA GLU A 399 98.89 15.07 -72.38
C GLU A 399 97.84 15.04 -73.49
N MET A 400 96.55 15.30 -73.19
CA MET A 400 95.54 15.52 -74.23
C MET A 400 95.86 16.74 -75.09
N LYS A 401 96.33 17.85 -74.50
CA LYS A 401 96.79 19.03 -75.23
C LYS A 401 98.08 18.81 -76.01
N ASN A 402 98.98 17.94 -75.51
CA ASN A 402 100.16 17.50 -76.27
C ASN A 402 99.75 16.67 -77.49
N ILE A 403 98.78 15.76 -77.34
CA ILE A 403 98.24 14.94 -78.45
C ILE A 403 97.55 15.84 -79.48
N GLU A 404 96.66 16.74 -79.05
CA GLU A 404 95.98 17.73 -79.91
C GLU A 404 96.99 18.55 -80.72
N LYS A 405 98.05 19.05 -80.07
CA LYS A 405 99.14 19.78 -80.74
C LYS A 405 99.94 18.91 -81.73
N ILE A 406 100.18 17.63 -81.42
CA ILE A 406 100.84 16.69 -82.33
C ILE A 406 99.93 16.32 -83.52
N GLU A 407 98.62 16.25 -83.33
CA GLU A 407 97.64 16.03 -84.41
C GLU A 407 97.51 17.27 -85.31
N ASP A 408 97.57 18.48 -84.76
CA ASP A 408 97.67 19.74 -85.52
C ASP A 408 98.99 19.84 -86.31
N GLU A 409 100.12 19.50 -85.70
CA GLU A 409 101.43 19.44 -86.39
C GLU A 409 101.44 18.37 -87.50
N ASN A 410 100.89 17.19 -87.23
CA ASN A 410 100.84 16.08 -88.19
C ASN A 410 99.78 16.28 -89.29
N SER A 411 98.73 17.08 -89.07
CA SER A 411 97.74 17.43 -90.11
C SER A 411 98.18 18.64 -90.94
N SER A 412 98.95 19.56 -90.37
CA SER A 412 99.57 20.69 -91.09
C SER A 412 100.82 20.28 -91.89
N ALA A 413 101.61 19.29 -91.43
CA ALA A 413 102.80 18.83 -92.14
C ALA A 413 102.53 18.35 -93.59
N PRO A 414 101.47 17.57 -93.92
CA PRO A 414 101.09 17.29 -95.31
C PRO A 414 100.76 18.54 -96.14
N ILE A 415 100.19 19.58 -95.53
CA ILE A 415 99.89 20.86 -96.21
C ILE A 415 101.20 21.62 -96.46
N GLU A 416 102.12 21.65 -95.51
CA GLU A 416 103.43 22.28 -95.65
C GLU A 416 104.32 21.53 -96.66
N ILE A 417 104.40 20.20 -96.59
CA ILE A 417 105.05 19.36 -97.60
C ILE A 417 104.41 19.62 -98.98
N SER A 418 103.08 19.74 -99.09
CA SER A 418 102.42 20.07 -100.36
C SER A 418 102.77 21.48 -100.85
N ARG A 419 102.90 22.48 -99.96
CA ARG A 419 103.38 23.83 -100.29
C ARG A 419 104.84 23.84 -100.72
N LEU A 420 105.71 23.09 -100.04
CA LEU A 420 107.14 22.95 -100.37
C LEU A 420 107.33 22.20 -101.69
N VAL A 421 106.58 21.12 -101.93
CA VAL A 421 106.57 20.39 -103.21
C VAL A 421 106.03 21.29 -104.32
N LYS A 422 104.94 22.02 -104.12
CA LYS A 422 104.41 22.98 -105.09
C LYS A 422 105.42 24.09 -105.40
N THR A 423 106.04 24.68 -104.38
CA THR A 423 107.10 25.70 -104.53
C THR A 423 108.34 25.13 -105.21
N LYS A 424 108.72 23.87 -104.94
CA LYS A 424 109.83 23.18 -105.61
C LYS A 424 109.51 22.88 -107.07
N VAL A 425 108.30 22.42 -107.39
CA VAL A 425 107.82 22.21 -108.76
C VAL A 425 107.72 23.55 -109.50
N GLN A 426 107.25 24.62 -108.85
CA GLN A 426 107.26 25.97 -109.42
C GLN A 426 108.68 26.46 -109.67
N LYS A 427 109.60 26.36 -108.70
CA LYS A 427 111.03 26.72 -108.89
C LYS A 427 111.74 25.86 -109.92
N VAL A 428 111.40 24.58 -110.06
CA VAL A 428 111.93 23.69 -111.12
C VAL A 428 111.32 24.02 -112.48
N ASN A 429 110.03 24.37 -112.56
CA ASN A 429 109.42 24.80 -113.81
C ASN A 429 109.90 26.21 -114.23
N GLU A 430 110.12 27.11 -113.28
CA GLU A 430 110.83 28.37 -113.49
C GLU A 430 112.28 28.15 -113.92
N LEU A 431 113.03 27.23 -113.28
CA LEU A 431 114.39 26.89 -113.69
C LEU A 431 114.40 26.27 -115.08
N ASN A 432 113.45 25.41 -115.41
CA ASN A 432 113.33 24.84 -116.74
C ASN A 432 112.94 25.90 -117.78
N GLN A 433 112.05 26.86 -117.46
CA GLN A 433 111.72 27.98 -118.33
C GLN A 433 112.89 28.97 -118.47
N LYS A 434 113.65 29.21 -117.39
CA LYS A 434 114.87 30.03 -117.39
C LYS A 434 115.99 29.33 -118.17
N LEU A 435 116.17 28.01 -118.03
CA LEU A 435 117.09 27.20 -118.84
C LEU A 435 116.66 27.13 -120.30
N PHE A 436 115.36 27.02 -120.61
CA PHE A 436 114.84 27.05 -121.98
C PHE A 436 114.97 28.44 -122.63
N LYS A 437 115.08 29.50 -121.82
CA LYS A 437 115.47 30.85 -122.27
C LYS A 437 117.00 30.99 -122.39
N LEU A 438 117.80 30.64 -121.37
CA LEU A 438 119.27 30.68 -121.43
C LEU A 438 119.85 29.80 -122.55
N ALA A 439 119.28 28.62 -122.81
CA ALA A 439 119.69 27.75 -123.92
C ALA A 439 119.29 28.30 -125.30
N LYS A 440 118.46 29.35 -125.34
CA LYS A 440 118.07 30.09 -126.54
C LYS A 440 118.79 31.45 -126.64
N GLU A 441 119.21 32.00 -125.51
CA GLU A 441 119.81 33.32 -125.32
C GLU A 441 121.12 33.16 -124.54
N PHE A 442 122.12 32.59 -125.23
CA PHE A 442 123.46 32.36 -124.73
C PHE A 442 124.29 33.65 -124.79
N ASP A 443 124.32 34.44 -123.72
CA ASP A 443 125.55 35.07 -123.21
C ASP A 443 125.42 35.59 -121.76
N ALA A 444 126.57 35.89 -121.14
CA ALA A 444 126.77 36.78 -119.99
C ALA A 444 126.06 36.48 -118.63
N SER A 445 126.78 35.76 -117.77
CA SER A 445 127.41 36.32 -116.53
C SER A 445 126.60 37.12 -115.47
N VAL A 446 126.70 36.63 -114.21
CA VAL A 446 126.64 37.33 -112.89
C VAL A 446 125.29 37.86 -112.35
N ILE A 447 124.88 37.42 -111.13
CA ILE A 447 124.75 38.26 -109.89
C ILE A 447 124.08 37.51 -108.71
N ASN A 448 124.56 37.84 -107.50
CA ASN A 448 124.22 37.41 -106.14
C ASN A 448 122.79 37.80 -105.66
N PHE A 449 122.23 37.09 -104.67
CA PHE A 449 121.20 37.65 -103.76
C PHE A 449 121.13 36.93 -102.40
N ASN A 450 120.71 37.66 -101.34
CA ASN A 450 120.69 37.23 -99.94
C ASN A 450 119.37 37.64 -99.25
N PRO A 451 118.72 36.76 -98.46
CA PRO A 451 117.65 37.15 -97.52
C PRO A 451 117.88 36.65 -96.07
N SER A 452 117.50 37.47 -95.10
CA SER A 452 117.60 37.20 -93.65
C SER A 452 116.27 36.75 -93.04
N ASP A 453 116.32 36.49 -91.72
CA ASP A 453 115.23 36.56 -90.73
C ASP A 453 114.17 35.44 -90.70
N TYR A 454 114.11 34.73 -89.57
CA TYR A 454 113.00 34.82 -88.62
C TYR A 454 113.41 34.25 -87.25
N GLU A 455 113.30 35.06 -86.19
CA GLU A 455 113.34 34.59 -84.80
C GLU A 455 111.92 34.30 -84.29
N VAL A 456 111.79 33.40 -83.32
CA VAL A 456 110.59 33.25 -82.48
C VAL A 456 111.03 33.06 -81.03
N ASP A 457 110.74 34.05 -80.19
CA ASP A 457 110.79 33.95 -78.73
C ASP A 457 109.36 33.96 -78.17
N SER A 458 109.11 33.15 -77.14
CA SER A 458 107.91 33.25 -76.31
C SER A 458 108.17 32.61 -74.94
N THR A 459 108.16 33.41 -73.89
CA THR A 459 108.53 33.01 -72.53
C THR A 459 107.32 32.71 -71.63
N SER A 460 107.53 31.86 -70.63
CA SER A 460 106.47 31.37 -69.73
C SER A 460 106.06 32.40 -68.67
N SER A 461 104.83 32.92 -68.81
CA SER A 461 104.21 33.82 -67.83
C SER A 461 102.97 33.22 -67.15
N ASP A 462 102.09 32.58 -67.92
CA ASP A 462 100.72 32.30 -67.49
C ASP A 462 100.55 31.17 -66.45
N ILE A 463 101.54 30.29 -66.29
CA ILE A 463 101.45 29.18 -65.31
C ILE A 463 101.47 29.72 -63.86
N LYS A 464 102.12 30.88 -63.61
CA LYS A 464 102.24 31.46 -62.25
C LYS A 464 100.99 32.22 -61.80
N SER A 465 100.16 32.72 -62.71
CA SER A 465 98.89 33.39 -62.39
C SER A 465 97.84 32.36 -61.92
N GLN A 466 97.69 31.28 -62.69
CA GLN A 466 96.71 30.21 -62.45
C GLN A 466 96.96 29.48 -61.13
N LEU A 467 98.22 29.15 -60.81
CA LEU A 467 98.60 28.47 -59.57
C LEU A 467 98.23 29.27 -58.31
N LYS A 468 98.19 30.61 -58.40
CA LYS A 468 97.77 31.47 -57.29
C LYS A 468 96.26 31.39 -57.05
N MET A 469 95.45 31.47 -58.11
CA MET A 469 93.98 31.40 -58.00
C MET A 469 93.51 30.09 -57.34
N VAL A 470 94.12 28.96 -57.71
CA VAL A 470 93.80 27.64 -57.11
C VAL A 470 94.08 27.64 -55.60
N LYS A 471 95.19 28.24 -55.17
CA LYS A 471 95.58 28.31 -53.75
C LYS A 471 94.64 29.22 -52.94
N ASP A 472 94.24 30.35 -53.51
CA ASP A 472 93.30 31.28 -52.88
C ASP A 472 91.90 30.64 -52.77
N ALA A 473 91.44 29.93 -53.81
CA ALA A 473 90.17 29.18 -53.81
C ALA A 473 90.15 28.05 -52.75
N PHE A 474 91.25 27.31 -52.57
CA PHE A 474 91.37 26.31 -51.51
C PHE A 474 91.24 26.90 -50.10
N SER A 475 91.71 28.14 -49.89
CA SER A 475 91.57 28.85 -48.62
C SER A 475 90.10 29.18 -48.34
N ILE A 476 89.37 29.67 -49.36
CA ILE A 476 87.93 29.98 -49.28
C ILE A 476 87.12 28.71 -48.94
N ILE A 477 87.36 27.61 -49.67
CA ILE A 477 86.65 26.33 -49.43
C ILE A 477 86.90 25.84 -47.99
N LYS A 478 88.15 25.93 -47.50
CA LYS A 478 88.49 25.55 -46.12
C LYS A 478 87.74 26.40 -45.09
N GLN A 479 87.63 27.71 -45.33
CA GLN A 479 86.86 28.61 -44.45
C GLN A 479 85.37 28.27 -44.44
N MET A 480 84.74 28.09 -45.61
CA MET A 480 83.31 27.70 -45.70
C MET A 480 83.01 26.36 -45.01
N LEU A 481 83.93 25.40 -45.09
CA LEU A 481 83.80 24.09 -44.43
C LEU A 481 83.95 24.22 -42.90
N GLN A 482 84.75 25.18 -42.41
CA GLN A 482 84.86 25.49 -40.99
C GLN A 482 83.61 26.24 -40.47
N GLU A 483 83.11 27.24 -41.20
CA GLU A 483 81.90 28.00 -40.87
C GLU A 483 80.64 27.11 -40.84
N THR A 484 80.48 26.21 -41.82
CA THR A 484 79.36 25.25 -41.83
C THR A 484 79.45 24.26 -40.66
N ASN A 485 80.65 23.82 -40.28
CA ASN A 485 80.84 22.95 -39.12
C ASN A 485 80.50 23.64 -37.78
N GLU A 486 80.86 24.91 -37.59
CA GLU A 486 80.42 25.68 -36.41
C GLU A 486 78.90 25.90 -36.41
N ASN A 487 78.28 26.21 -37.56
CA ASN A 487 76.82 26.30 -37.68
C ASN A 487 76.12 24.98 -37.30
N TYR A 488 76.66 23.82 -37.68
CA TYR A 488 76.10 22.53 -37.26
C TYR A 488 76.20 22.31 -35.74
N LYS A 489 77.30 22.70 -35.08
CA LYS A 489 77.39 22.67 -33.61
C LYS A 489 76.35 23.58 -32.96
N LEU A 490 76.19 24.80 -33.47
CA LEU A 490 75.23 25.77 -32.96
C LEU A 490 73.80 25.24 -33.05
N ASN A 491 73.43 24.65 -34.20
CA ASN A 491 72.14 24.01 -34.39
C ASN A 491 71.91 22.81 -33.46
N ILE A 492 72.94 21.99 -33.19
CA ILE A 492 72.83 20.89 -32.22
C ILE A 492 72.55 21.42 -30.80
N ILE A 493 73.20 22.52 -30.40
CA ILE A 493 72.98 23.17 -29.09
C ILE A 493 71.56 23.77 -29.02
N ASN A 494 71.11 24.44 -30.08
CA ASN A 494 69.76 25.02 -30.15
C ASN A 494 68.68 23.93 -30.05
N VAL A 495 68.79 22.83 -30.82
CA VAL A 495 67.85 21.71 -30.78
C VAL A 495 67.86 21.00 -29.41
N ALA A 496 69.02 20.88 -28.76
CA ALA A 496 69.08 20.37 -27.38
C ALA A 496 68.32 21.28 -26.39
N SER A 497 68.47 22.60 -26.53
CA SER A 497 67.75 23.60 -25.72
C SER A 497 66.22 23.54 -25.96
N GLU A 498 65.77 23.39 -27.20
CA GLU A 498 64.35 23.20 -27.53
C GLU A 498 63.79 21.90 -26.94
N ILE A 499 64.55 20.80 -26.98
CA ILE A 499 64.19 19.52 -26.39
C ILE A 499 64.03 19.63 -24.87
N ASP A 500 64.92 20.35 -24.18
CA ASP A 500 64.83 20.52 -22.72
C ASP A 500 63.69 21.50 -22.32
N GLU A 501 63.42 22.53 -23.12
CA GLU A 501 62.19 23.32 -22.97
C GLU A 501 60.92 22.48 -23.15
N LEU A 502 60.88 21.58 -24.14
CA LEU A 502 59.75 20.70 -24.39
C LEU A 502 59.55 19.68 -23.26
N LYS A 503 60.63 19.11 -22.70
CA LYS A 503 60.56 18.27 -21.47
C LYS A 503 59.97 19.06 -20.30
N ALA A 504 60.44 20.28 -20.06
CA ALA A 504 59.94 21.12 -18.96
C ALA A 504 58.46 21.49 -19.14
N LYS A 505 58.03 21.80 -20.38
CA LYS A 505 56.62 22.04 -20.72
C LYS A 505 55.77 20.79 -20.52
N LEU A 506 56.26 19.61 -20.91
CA LEU A 506 55.57 18.33 -20.73
C LEU A 506 55.44 17.95 -19.23
N GLU A 507 56.50 18.08 -18.44
CA GLU A 507 56.44 17.81 -16.99
C GLU A 507 55.49 18.80 -16.29
N GLN A 508 55.47 20.07 -16.71
CA GLN A 508 54.50 21.05 -16.22
C GLN A 508 53.06 20.70 -16.63
N ALA A 509 52.85 20.14 -17.83
CA ALA A 509 51.55 19.66 -18.28
C ALA A 509 51.08 18.44 -17.48
N GLU A 510 51.94 17.44 -17.24
CA GLU A 510 51.62 16.29 -16.38
C GLU A 510 51.28 16.71 -14.94
N LYS A 511 52.03 17.67 -14.38
CA LYS A 511 51.76 18.23 -13.04
C LYS A 511 50.43 19.00 -12.98
N LYS A 512 50.00 19.64 -14.07
CA LYS A 512 48.66 20.25 -14.19
C LYS A 512 47.58 19.16 -14.33
N LEU A 513 47.81 18.15 -15.17
CA LEU A 513 46.87 17.06 -15.43
C LEU A 513 46.54 16.30 -14.14
N LYS A 514 47.56 15.91 -13.35
CA LYS A 514 47.35 15.24 -12.04
C LYS A 514 46.48 16.06 -11.09
N LYS A 515 46.72 17.37 -10.98
CA LYS A 515 45.90 18.27 -10.13
C LYS A 515 44.45 18.39 -10.64
N ILE A 516 44.22 18.28 -11.94
CA ILE A 516 42.87 18.27 -12.54
C ILE A 516 42.18 16.92 -12.28
N ASP A 517 42.88 15.79 -12.46
CA ASP A 517 42.36 14.45 -12.12
C ASP A 517 42.04 14.33 -10.62
N GLU A 518 42.93 14.79 -9.73
CA GLU A 518 42.70 14.82 -8.28
C GLU A 518 41.47 15.67 -7.92
N LYS A 519 41.39 16.91 -8.43
CA LYS A 519 40.25 17.79 -8.17
C LYS A 519 38.95 17.21 -8.73
N THR A 520 38.93 16.74 -9.97
CA THR A 520 37.71 16.19 -10.59
C THR A 520 37.28 14.87 -9.95
N SER A 521 38.21 14.03 -9.50
CA SER A 521 37.91 12.82 -8.72
C SER A 521 37.26 13.15 -7.38
N ILE A 522 37.78 14.13 -6.63
CA ILE A 522 37.16 14.62 -5.39
C ILE A 522 35.77 15.21 -5.67
N GLU A 523 35.63 16.03 -6.71
CA GLU A 523 34.35 16.67 -7.05
C GLU A 523 33.30 15.65 -7.52
N ILE A 524 33.68 14.63 -8.28
CA ILE A 524 32.81 13.50 -8.67
C ILE A 524 32.43 12.69 -7.43
N LYS A 525 33.35 12.42 -6.49
CA LYS A 525 33.05 11.72 -5.24
C LYS A 525 32.02 12.50 -4.41
N ASN A 526 32.17 13.82 -4.30
CA ASN A 526 31.24 14.68 -3.59
C ASN A 526 29.87 14.74 -4.29
N GLN A 527 29.83 14.86 -5.63
CA GLN A 527 28.58 14.82 -6.40
C GLN A 527 27.85 13.47 -6.26
N ASN A 528 28.58 12.35 -6.29
CA ASN A 528 28.02 11.02 -6.05
C ASN A 528 27.51 10.84 -4.61
N GLN A 529 28.16 11.44 -3.61
CA GLN A 529 27.68 11.43 -2.22
C GLN A 529 26.36 12.20 -2.09
N VAL A 530 26.29 13.43 -2.62
CA VAL A 530 25.06 14.24 -2.66
C VAL A 530 23.95 13.48 -3.37
N LEU A 531 24.22 12.86 -4.53
CA LEU A 531 23.23 12.11 -5.29
C LEU A 531 22.77 10.82 -4.57
N SER A 532 23.67 10.13 -3.87
CA SER A 532 23.33 9.04 -2.94
C SER A 532 22.33 9.49 -1.87
N ASP A 533 22.62 10.62 -1.23
CA ASP A 533 21.81 11.10 -0.09
C ASP A 533 20.50 11.75 -0.54
N LEU A 534 20.43 12.25 -1.78
CA LEU A 534 19.19 12.64 -2.46
C LEU A 534 18.31 11.42 -2.75
N VAL A 535 18.90 10.33 -3.28
CA VAL A 535 18.19 9.07 -3.57
C VAL A 535 17.66 8.42 -2.28
N LYS A 536 18.38 8.48 -1.15
CA LYS A 536 17.86 8.03 0.15
C LYS A 536 16.60 8.78 0.54
N LYS A 537 16.65 10.12 0.55
CA LYS A 537 15.49 10.97 0.87
C LYS A 537 14.31 10.72 -0.07
N PHE A 538 14.56 10.51 -1.36
CA PHE A 538 13.54 10.16 -2.34
C PHE A 538 12.87 8.81 -2.02
N ASN A 539 13.66 7.78 -1.69
CA ASN A 539 13.15 6.46 -1.31
C ASN A 539 12.40 6.49 0.03
N GLU A 540 12.89 7.22 1.03
CA GLU A 540 12.23 7.43 2.33
C GLU A 540 10.87 8.14 2.18
N TYR A 541 10.80 9.12 1.27
CA TYR A 541 9.56 9.81 0.89
C TYR A 541 8.58 8.87 0.17
N ASP A 542 9.03 8.13 -0.85
CA ASP A 542 8.16 7.20 -1.58
C ASP A 542 7.68 6.04 -0.69
N GLU A 543 8.53 5.52 0.20
CA GLU A 543 8.12 4.55 1.23
C GLU A 543 7.02 5.10 2.16
N THR A 544 7.16 6.34 2.65
CA THR A 544 6.14 6.94 3.53
C THR A 544 4.86 7.28 2.78
N ASN A 545 4.95 7.68 1.51
CA ASN A 545 3.77 7.95 0.69
C ASN A 545 3.02 6.64 0.33
N ASN A 546 3.74 5.57 0.00
CA ASN A 546 3.16 4.25 -0.23
C ASN A 546 2.55 3.64 1.05
N LYS A 547 3.13 3.88 2.24
CA LYS A 547 2.52 3.49 3.53
C LYS A 547 1.17 4.19 3.75
N LYS A 548 1.12 5.52 3.65
CA LYS A 548 -0.13 6.31 3.71
C LYS A 548 -1.18 5.85 2.69
N ARG A 549 -0.77 5.54 1.46
CA ARG A 549 -1.67 5.06 0.40
C ARG A 549 -2.26 3.70 0.74
N ASN A 550 -1.45 2.78 1.25
CA ASN A 550 -1.91 1.47 1.73
C ASN A 550 -2.87 1.60 2.93
N GLU A 551 -2.61 2.54 3.86
CA GLU A 551 -3.49 2.86 4.99
C GLU A 551 -4.85 3.42 4.51
N GLN A 552 -4.84 4.41 3.60
CA GLN A 552 -6.06 4.93 2.98
C GLN A 552 -6.87 3.83 2.26
N ASP A 553 -6.21 2.95 1.50
CA ASP A 553 -6.90 1.87 0.77
C ASP A 553 -7.36 0.71 1.68
N GLN A 554 -6.79 0.55 2.88
CA GLN A 554 -7.33 -0.30 3.94
C GLN A 554 -8.57 0.33 4.59
N LEU A 555 -8.52 1.63 4.92
CA LEU A 555 -9.67 2.35 5.49
C LEU A 555 -10.87 2.38 4.54
N LYS A 556 -10.66 2.63 3.24
CA LYS A 556 -11.73 2.54 2.21
C LYS A 556 -12.38 1.16 2.18
N LYS A 557 -11.59 0.08 2.27
CA LYS A 557 -12.12 -1.30 2.33
C LYS A 557 -12.90 -1.57 3.61
N ARG A 558 -12.45 -1.03 4.76
CA ARG A 558 -13.19 -1.14 6.03
C ARG A 558 -14.51 -0.38 5.98
N ILE A 559 -14.53 0.86 5.50
CA ILE A 559 -15.75 1.64 5.29
C ILE A 559 -16.72 0.88 4.39
N SER A 560 -16.28 0.42 3.21
CA SER A 560 -17.11 -0.34 2.28
C SER A 560 -17.67 -1.66 2.86
N MET A 561 -16.92 -2.31 3.76
CA MET A 561 -17.40 -3.49 4.48
C MET A 561 -18.45 -3.13 5.55
N VAL A 562 -18.28 -2.02 6.28
CA VAL A 562 -19.25 -1.54 7.28
C VAL A 562 -20.53 -1.02 6.59
N GLU A 563 -20.42 -0.30 5.48
CA GLU A 563 -21.55 0.12 4.63
C GLU A 563 -22.37 -1.10 4.18
N ALA A 564 -21.71 -2.17 3.71
CA ALA A 564 -22.38 -3.40 3.30
C ALA A 564 -23.08 -4.11 4.48
N MET A 565 -22.47 -4.13 5.67
CA MET A 565 -23.11 -4.66 6.89
C MET A 565 -24.36 -3.86 7.26
N ILE A 566 -24.26 -2.53 7.31
CA ILE A 566 -25.39 -1.63 7.57
C ILE A 566 -26.53 -1.88 6.58
N GLU A 567 -26.23 -2.06 5.28
CA GLU A 567 -27.28 -2.31 4.28
C GLU A 567 -27.96 -3.67 4.48
N THR A 568 -27.22 -4.74 4.79
CA THR A 568 -27.83 -6.02 5.16
C THR A 568 -28.67 -5.94 6.44
N GLU A 569 -28.26 -5.11 7.40
CA GLU A 569 -28.91 -4.96 8.70
C GLU A 569 -30.15 -4.03 8.61
N LYS A 570 -30.19 -3.06 7.68
CA LYS A 570 -31.41 -2.35 7.27
C LYS A 570 -32.43 -3.29 6.64
N ILE A 571 -32.00 -4.16 5.71
CA ILE A 571 -32.88 -5.14 5.06
C ILE A 571 -33.53 -6.07 6.10
N ALA A 572 -32.75 -6.54 7.08
CA ALA A 572 -33.26 -7.33 8.19
C ALA A 572 -34.30 -6.57 9.05
N ASN A 573 -34.03 -5.30 9.40
CA ASN A 573 -34.97 -4.49 10.18
C ASN A 573 -36.27 -4.18 9.42
N ASN A 574 -36.20 -3.90 8.11
CA ASN A 574 -37.38 -3.71 7.27
C ASN A 574 -38.26 -4.97 7.28
N HIS A 575 -37.66 -6.15 7.15
CA HIS A 575 -38.39 -7.42 7.19
C HIS A 575 -39.09 -7.65 8.54
N VAL A 576 -38.42 -7.37 9.68
CA VAL A 576 -39.02 -7.47 11.02
C VAL A 576 -40.19 -6.49 11.21
N GLU A 577 -40.10 -5.27 10.66
CA GLU A 577 -41.19 -4.30 10.71
C GLU A 577 -42.38 -4.71 9.80
N GLU A 578 -42.12 -5.34 8.65
CA GLU A 578 -43.16 -5.96 7.81
C GLU A 578 -43.86 -7.12 8.53
N GLU A 579 -43.12 -8.04 9.15
CA GLU A 579 -43.69 -9.15 9.94
C GLU A 579 -44.55 -8.64 11.10
N LYS A 580 -44.07 -7.61 11.82
CA LYS A 580 -44.80 -6.91 12.87
C LYS A 580 -46.12 -6.29 12.37
N GLN A 581 -46.12 -5.66 11.20
CA GLN A 581 -47.34 -5.13 10.59
C GLN A 581 -48.32 -6.24 10.18
N ILE A 582 -47.82 -7.35 9.64
CA ILE A 582 -48.64 -8.55 9.30
C ILE A 582 -49.25 -9.16 10.56
N MET A 583 -48.48 -9.30 11.65
CA MET A 583 -48.94 -9.84 12.93
C MET A 583 -50.01 -8.93 13.57
N MET A 584 -49.76 -7.62 13.64
CA MET A 584 -50.72 -6.63 14.13
C MET A 584 -52.03 -6.66 13.33
N LYS A 585 -51.95 -6.80 12.00
CA LYS A 585 -53.14 -6.90 11.14
C LYS A 585 -53.95 -8.18 11.42
N LYS A 586 -53.29 -9.34 11.55
CA LYS A 586 -53.95 -10.61 11.89
C LYS A 586 -54.69 -10.51 13.24
N PHE A 587 -54.02 -10.00 14.27
CA PHE A 587 -54.63 -9.82 15.59
C PHE A 587 -55.86 -8.90 15.54
N LEU A 588 -55.81 -7.81 14.77
CA LEU A 588 -56.97 -6.94 14.56
C LEU A 588 -58.11 -7.62 13.79
N GLU A 589 -57.80 -8.51 12.84
CA GLU A 589 -58.80 -9.32 12.11
C GLU A 589 -59.45 -10.36 13.05
N GLU A 590 -58.67 -11.04 13.89
CA GLU A 590 -59.15 -12.00 14.90
C GLU A 590 -60.04 -11.33 15.98
N GLN A 591 -59.64 -10.16 16.49
CA GLN A 591 -60.46 -9.38 17.43
C GLN A 591 -61.78 -8.91 16.78
N GLN A 592 -61.78 -8.56 15.50
CA GLN A 592 -63.02 -8.22 14.77
C GLN A 592 -63.96 -9.43 14.61
N VAL A 593 -63.42 -10.63 14.35
CA VAL A 593 -64.22 -11.87 14.33
C VAL A 593 -64.80 -12.17 15.71
N MET A 594 -64.01 -12.11 16.77
CA MET A 594 -64.48 -12.33 18.15
C MET A 594 -65.60 -11.34 18.54
N LEU A 595 -65.45 -10.06 18.19
CA LEU A 595 -66.49 -9.05 18.42
C LEU A 595 -67.75 -9.29 17.56
N ALA A 596 -67.64 -9.84 16.36
CA ALA A 596 -68.78 -10.22 15.53
C ALA A 596 -69.56 -11.39 16.15
N ASP A 597 -68.87 -12.43 16.64
CA ASP A 597 -69.49 -13.56 17.31
C ASP A 597 -70.12 -13.17 18.66
N LEU A 598 -69.47 -12.32 19.45
CA LEU A 598 -70.05 -11.77 20.68
C LEU A 598 -71.32 -10.95 20.40
N ARG A 599 -71.33 -10.13 19.33
CA ARG A 599 -72.53 -9.40 18.90
C ARG A 599 -73.65 -10.33 18.45
N LYS A 600 -73.33 -11.38 17.69
CA LYS A 600 -74.30 -12.42 17.28
C LYS A 600 -74.89 -13.14 18.49
N ASN A 601 -74.05 -13.57 19.44
CA ASN A 601 -74.49 -14.23 20.67
C ASN A 601 -75.39 -13.30 21.51
N SER A 602 -75.10 -11.99 21.57
CA SER A 602 -75.99 -11.01 22.19
C SER A 602 -77.35 -10.95 21.49
N THR A 603 -77.40 -10.83 20.16
CA THR A 603 -78.68 -10.74 19.45
C THR A 603 -79.51 -12.03 19.57
N GLU A 604 -78.87 -13.21 19.64
CA GLU A 604 -79.56 -14.45 19.98
C GLU A 604 -80.12 -14.47 21.41
N LEU A 605 -79.38 -13.92 22.39
CA LEU A 605 -79.85 -13.76 23.77
C LEU A 605 -81.02 -12.78 23.86
N ASP A 606 -80.96 -11.64 23.16
CA ASP A 606 -82.03 -10.65 23.10
C ASP A 606 -83.31 -11.23 22.45
N GLN A 607 -83.18 -12.03 21.38
CA GLN A 607 -84.30 -12.74 20.77
C GLN A 607 -84.92 -13.76 21.75
N LYS A 608 -84.09 -14.52 22.49
CA LYS A 608 -84.56 -15.46 23.52
C LYS A 608 -85.27 -14.71 24.67
N LEU A 609 -84.72 -13.59 25.13
CA LEU A 609 -85.35 -12.73 26.15
C LEU A 609 -86.70 -12.16 25.67
N GLU A 610 -86.80 -11.72 24.42
CA GLU A 610 -88.04 -11.19 23.85
C GLU A 610 -89.11 -12.27 23.68
N TYR A 611 -88.72 -13.50 23.31
CA TYR A 611 -89.60 -14.67 23.35
C TYR A 611 -90.12 -14.94 24.78
N TYR A 612 -89.25 -14.94 25.79
CA TYR A 612 -89.66 -15.10 27.19
C TYR A 612 -90.56 -13.96 27.69
N ARG A 613 -90.35 -12.71 27.24
CA ARG A 613 -91.23 -11.58 27.56
C ARG A 613 -92.64 -11.78 26.98
N ARG A 614 -92.75 -12.20 25.71
CA ARG A 614 -94.05 -12.51 25.06
C ARG A 614 -94.77 -13.64 25.78
N MET A 615 -94.11 -14.78 25.98
CA MET A 615 -94.68 -15.91 26.72
C MET A 615 -95.13 -15.53 28.14
N LYS A 616 -94.40 -14.64 28.83
CA LYS A 616 -94.80 -14.10 30.15
C LYS A 616 -96.04 -13.20 30.07
N VAL A 617 -96.22 -12.43 29.01
CA VAL A 617 -97.44 -11.65 28.75
C VAL A 617 -98.61 -12.60 28.45
N ASP A 618 -98.41 -13.61 27.60
CA ASP A 618 -99.45 -14.57 27.24
C ASP A 618 -99.91 -15.41 28.44
N LEU A 619 -98.97 -15.87 29.28
CA LEU A 619 -99.29 -16.54 30.55
C LEU A 619 -100.04 -15.62 31.53
N LYS A 620 -99.70 -14.32 31.58
CA LYS A 620 -100.44 -13.34 32.40
C LYS A 620 -101.86 -13.12 31.87
N ASN A 621 -102.03 -13.03 30.56
CA ASN A 621 -103.35 -12.90 29.91
C ASN A 621 -104.20 -14.15 30.16
N LEU A 622 -103.63 -15.34 30.04
CA LEU A 622 -104.27 -16.61 30.35
C LEU A 622 -104.68 -16.70 31.83
N LEU A 623 -103.82 -16.25 32.75
CA LEU A 623 -104.14 -16.19 34.18
C LEU A 623 -105.33 -15.26 34.45
N VAL A 624 -105.34 -14.06 33.87
CA VAL A 624 -106.44 -13.09 34.00
C VAL A 624 -107.74 -13.65 33.41
N GLN A 625 -107.68 -14.33 32.26
CA GLN A 625 -108.85 -15.00 31.70
C GLN A 625 -109.34 -16.13 32.60
N LYS A 626 -108.45 -16.95 33.18
CA LYS A 626 -108.85 -18.01 34.12
C LYS A 626 -109.42 -17.47 35.44
N GLN A 627 -108.90 -16.34 35.93
CA GLN A 627 -109.51 -15.63 37.06
C GLN A 627 -110.92 -15.12 36.73
N LYS A 628 -111.13 -14.62 35.50
CA LYS A 628 -112.45 -14.20 35.00
C LYS A 628 -113.41 -15.38 34.83
N ASP A 629 -112.95 -16.50 34.29
CA ASP A 629 -113.71 -17.76 34.17
C ASP A 629 -114.16 -18.25 35.56
N VAL A 630 -113.22 -18.35 36.51
CA VAL A 630 -113.47 -18.80 37.90
C VAL A 630 -114.40 -17.85 38.63
N LYS A 631 -114.25 -16.53 38.47
CA LYS A 631 -115.19 -15.55 39.03
C LYS A 631 -116.59 -15.74 38.43
N GLY A 632 -116.72 -15.90 37.12
CA GLY A 632 -118.01 -16.14 36.46
C GLY A 632 -118.69 -17.46 36.87
N LEU A 633 -117.91 -18.46 37.31
CA LEU A 633 -118.45 -19.69 37.94
C LEU A 633 -118.87 -19.45 39.40
N LEU A 634 -118.08 -18.71 40.19
CA LEU A 634 -118.45 -18.30 41.55
C LEU A 634 -119.74 -17.46 41.57
N ASP A 635 -119.84 -16.45 40.71
CA ASP A 635 -121.02 -15.58 40.59
C ASP A 635 -122.28 -16.40 40.22
N LYS A 636 -122.16 -17.43 39.36
CA LYS A 636 -123.24 -18.39 39.06
C LYS A 636 -123.60 -19.31 40.23
N CYS A 637 -122.61 -19.82 40.96
CA CYS A 637 -122.83 -20.65 42.14
C CYS A 637 -123.45 -19.85 43.32
N MET A 638 -123.23 -18.54 43.37
CA MET A 638 -123.91 -17.64 44.31
C MET A 638 -125.34 -17.31 43.85
N ALA A 639 -125.57 -17.14 42.54
CA ALA A 639 -126.90 -16.92 41.98
C ALA A 639 -127.85 -18.12 42.20
N ASN A 640 -127.34 -19.36 42.14
CA ASN A 640 -128.10 -20.59 42.41
C ASN A 640 -128.28 -20.91 43.92
N LYS A 641 -128.04 -19.92 44.82
CA LYS A 641 -128.20 -20.08 46.29
C LYS A 641 -129.27 -19.16 46.91
N ASN A 642 -129.96 -18.37 46.09
CA ASN A 642 -131.15 -17.60 46.43
C ASN A 642 -132.36 -18.13 45.63
#